data_AF-D3SAM4-F1
#
_entry.id   AF-D3SAM4-F1
#
_cell.length_a   1.000
_cell.length_b   1.000
_cell.length_c   1.000
_cell.angle_alpha   90.00
_cell.angle_beta   90.00
_cell.angle_gamma   90.00
#
_symmetry.space_group_name_H-M   'P 1'
#
loop_
_entity.id
_entity.type
_entity.pdbx_description
1 polymer ?
#
loop_
_entity_poly.entity_id
_entity_poly.type
_entity_poly.pdbx_seq_one_letter_code
_entity_poly.pdbx_strand_id
1 'polypeptide(L)'
;MGLALAILAPFTAGASSPPSAADIGTPIPIAQQSAPETLRSGWFERPPYQAGSDSASRASPAGLDVRVAQEALAGVGRGAEFTPLSWNDQLAALRHGAIDFVIGTYFDSGRLDYAHYSQPYRQERNALYVRAGEHGDYSFQDRAALVQAVRDGEFRLGVTTGYAYASSELADLVADPGEAARLYPAAGDEAHIQALIKGRIDGFVADPVIVDLLLARTDRARAIQTHPLDLGTVGVRVMFSRATVPAAFVEQFNAQLQALEDSRRMAALEVEHVLPAFLSMATSEAWFNTLTLLGILAFSASGLILARRERYNLFGALVLASLPAIGGGVLRDLLLGRDPIFIFETPEFLLVPIVVVGVGFVLYKLHDHVLVRWHVVQELLTRQQAGLGGRVVGNLQRGLDAWAVASFTVIGVGVAVESQASPLWLWGPVMAVVTASFGVIMRDVVRSDFNIDMLKRDSFAEISVLGGILYSLILLWPPVELSLGFILITTHAVIVLLFLARLGVLYWGRPNPLQMGDPHTLPERRLEALARREPEAWSSLTGYLTEDDEGRARPVDPGELERLHKDFEYLLQPVFAELGRLAGEPLLEAAARRHEALRDRFRLVARLEQQMYDHLRATVTDMETAADEVARALEGRVLEALRGLLDAATMAVYSRDREDLAWLRDMTANQRSRFDALRARYLDPDHFQPGGALDRVLQRTHRVERMLWMLAEYADRRLEPTVSPVQGDRRALQRRFLRAG
;
A
#
# COMPACT_ATOMS: atom_id res chain seq x y z
N MET A 1 6.24 56.58 0.97
CA MET A 1 6.85 57.36 -0.13
C MET A 1 8.36 57.29 0.01
N GLY A 2 9.03 56.52 -0.84
CA GLY A 2 10.48 56.28 -0.76
C GLY A 2 10.88 55.00 -1.49
N LEU A 3 10.44 54.88 -2.74
CA LEU A 3 10.72 53.81 -3.68
C LEU A 3 11.09 54.53 -4.99
N ALA A 4 12.14 54.07 -5.66
CA ALA A 4 12.74 54.56 -6.92
C ALA A 4 14.02 55.41 -6.77
N LEU A 5 15.18 54.73 -6.74
CA LEU A 5 16.44 55.14 -7.38
C LEU A 5 17.53 54.08 -7.17
N ALA A 6 17.38 52.90 -7.78
CA ALA A 6 18.46 51.90 -7.89
C ALA A 6 18.25 50.91 -9.07
N ILE A 7 17.60 51.34 -10.15
CA ILE A 7 17.50 50.60 -11.40
C ILE A 7 17.98 51.56 -12.48
N LEU A 8 19.24 51.41 -12.90
CA LEU A 8 19.84 51.86 -14.18
C LEU A 8 21.38 51.77 -14.05
N ALA A 9 21.89 50.55 -13.92
CA ALA A 9 23.25 50.24 -14.35
C ALA A 9 23.11 49.22 -15.49
N PRO A 10 23.50 49.56 -16.73
CA PRO A 10 23.46 48.58 -17.82
C PRO A 10 24.52 47.51 -17.52
N PHE A 11 24.06 46.28 -17.30
CA PHE A 11 24.90 45.09 -17.43
C PHE A 11 25.35 45.03 -18.90
N THR A 12 26.55 45.49 -19.18
CA THR A 12 27.22 45.20 -20.45
C THR A 12 27.59 43.73 -20.42
N ALA A 13 26.73 42.88 -20.95
CA ALA A 13 27.12 41.56 -21.42
C ALA A 13 28.21 41.79 -22.47
N GLY A 14 29.46 41.50 -22.10
CA GLY A 14 30.56 41.44 -23.04
C GLY A 14 30.31 40.26 -23.97
N ALA A 15 29.61 40.51 -25.08
CA ALA A 15 29.62 39.60 -26.21
C ALA A 15 31.05 39.59 -26.75
N SER A 16 31.85 38.59 -26.34
CA SER A 16 33.10 38.27 -27.01
C SER A 16 32.78 37.97 -28.47
N SER A 17 33.31 38.78 -29.36
CA SER A 17 33.26 38.53 -30.81
C SER A 17 33.90 37.16 -31.11
N PRO A 18 33.51 36.46 -32.19
CA PRO A 18 34.18 35.23 -32.59
C PRO A 18 35.69 35.51 -32.75
N PRO A 19 36.57 34.57 -32.39
CA PRO A 19 38.01 34.80 -32.46
C PRO A 19 38.38 35.22 -33.87
N SER A 20 39.01 36.39 -33.99
CA SER A 20 39.57 36.82 -35.27
C SER A 20 40.76 35.92 -35.60
N ALA A 21 41.09 35.78 -36.89
CA ALA A 21 42.18 34.95 -37.40
C ALA A 21 43.59 35.25 -36.82
N ALA A 22 43.72 36.20 -35.89
CA ALA A 22 44.95 36.55 -35.18
C ALA A 22 45.31 35.64 -33.98
N ASP A 23 44.40 34.79 -33.48
CA ASP A 23 44.66 33.91 -32.31
C ASP A 23 45.43 32.61 -32.63
N ILE A 24 45.88 32.43 -33.87
CA ILE A 24 46.51 31.18 -34.36
C ILE A 24 48.01 31.10 -34.00
N GLY A 25 48.59 32.09 -33.28
CA GLY A 25 50.05 32.20 -33.07
C GLY A 25 50.56 32.39 -31.65
N THR A 26 49.70 32.51 -30.62
CA THR A 26 50.17 32.65 -29.24
C THR A 26 50.59 31.30 -28.64
N PRO A 27 51.80 31.17 -28.05
CA PRO A 27 52.20 29.95 -27.36
C PRO A 27 51.19 29.61 -26.27
N ILE A 28 50.72 28.36 -26.26
CA ILE A 28 49.80 27.88 -25.22
C ILE A 28 50.56 27.92 -23.89
N PRO A 29 50.04 28.58 -22.84
CA PRO A 29 50.70 28.61 -21.55
C PRO A 29 50.79 27.20 -20.96
N ILE A 30 51.90 26.90 -20.29
CA ILE A 30 52.09 25.64 -19.55
C ILE A 30 52.33 25.99 -18.08
N ALA A 31 51.53 25.41 -17.18
CA ALA A 31 51.61 25.62 -15.75
C ALA A 31 52.96 25.15 -15.20
N GLN A 32 53.73 26.09 -14.63
CA GLN A 32 55.01 25.81 -13.97
C GLN A 32 54.91 25.81 -12.43
N GLN A 33 53.76 26.21 -11.88
CA GLN A 33 53.48 26.33 -10.45
C GLN A 33 52.40 25.35 -9.99
N SER A 34 52.17 25.23 -8.69
CA SER A 34 51.09 24.40 -8.13
C SER A 34 49.71 24.86 -8.61
N ALA A 35 48.78 23.92 -8.76
CA ALA A 35 47.39 24.22 -9.13
C ALA A 35 46.75 25.23 -8.15
N PRO A 36 45.83 26.11 -8.63
CA PRO A 36 45.10 27.08 -7.82
C PRO A 36 44.43 26.44 -6.60
N GLU A 37 44.23 27.20 -5.52
CA GLU A 37 43.53 26.71 -4.31
C GLU A 37 42.06 26.37 -4.58
N THR A 38 41.40 27.17 -5.43
CA THR A 38 40.05 26.93 -5.93
C THR A 38 40.10 26.88 -7.45
N LEU A 39 39.66 25.77 -8.03
CA LEU A 39 39.64 25.58 -9.47
C LEU A 39 38.27 26.00 -10.03
N ARG A 40 38.29 26.68 -11.17
CA ARG A 40 37.09 27.16 -11.87
C ARG A 40 36.72 26.22 -12.99
N SER A 41 35.44 25.95 -13.13
CA SER A 41 34.87 25.14 -14.21
C SER A 41 33.61 25.77 -14.77
N GLY A 42 33.31 25.43 -16.02
CA GLY A 42 32.00 25.68 -16.61
C GLY A 42 31.03 24.53 -16.33
N TRP A 43 29.74 24.79 -16.42
CA TRP A 43 28.71 23.74 -16.42
C TRP A 43 27.54 24.10 -17.32
N PHE A 44 26.81 23.07 -17.75
CA PHE A 44 25.57 23.20 -18.50
C PHE A 44 24.61 22.04 -18.15
N GLU A 45 23.32 22.23 -18.45
CA GLU A 45 22.24 21.31 -18.06
C GLU A 45 22.35 19.96 -18.82
N ARG A 46 22.64 18.89 -18.08
CA ARG A 46 22.75 17.48 -18.52
C ARG A 46 22.35 16.52 -17.39
N PRO A 47 21.06 16.47 -16.99
CA PRO A 47 20.61 15.58 -15.91
C PRO A 47 20.76 14.10 -16.32
N PRO A 48 21.11 13.19 -15.38
CA PRO A 48 21.33 13.41 -13.94
C PRO A 48 22.77 13.81 -13.57
N TYR A 49 23.66 13.98 -14.55
CA TYR A 49 25.09 14.21 -14.32
C TYR A 49 25.43 15.65 -13.92
N GLN A 50 24.76 16.62 -14.54
CA GLN A 50 24.88 18.05 -14.25
C GLN A 50 23.48 18.67 -14.33
N ALA A 51 22.93 19.16 -13.22
CA ALA A 51 21.59 19.74 -13.16
C ALA A 51 21.59 20.99 -12.28
N GLY A 52 20.74 21.98 -12.58
CA GLY A 52 20.59 23.14 -11.70
C GLY A 52 19.97 22.77 -10.36
N SER A 53 20.47 23.29 -9.23
CA SER A 53 19.93 22.96 -7.90
C SER A 53 18.54 23.53 -7.61
N ASP A 54 18.03 24.46 -8.44
CA ASP A 54 16.66 24.98 -8.38
C ASP A 54 16.33 25.83 -9.62
N SER A 55 15.07 25.78 -10.09
CA SER A 55 14.59 26.61 -11.21
C SER A 55 14.69 28.12 -10.94
N ALA A 56 14.79 28.53 -9.67
CA ALA A 56 14.84 29.92 -9.22
C ALA A 56 16.26 30.48 -8.97
N SER A 57 17.27 29.62 -8.75
CA SER A 57 18.65 30.06 -8.56
C SER A 57 19.63 29.15 -9.29
N ARG A 58 20.04 29.56 -10.50
CA ARG A 58 21.11 28.94 -11.30
C ARG A 58 22.51 29.05 -10.66
N ALA A 59 22.61 29.19 -9.35
CA ALA A 59 23.82 29.59 -8.65
C ALA A 59 24.80 28.43 -8.39
N SER A 60 24.30 27.19 -8.23
CA SER A 60 25.13 26.01 -7.98
C SER A 60 24.61 24.80 -8.74
N PRO A 61 25.46 24.10 -9.52
CA PRO A 61 25.07 22.83 -10.12
C PRO A 61 25.09 21.69 -9.10
N ALA A 62 24.27 20.69 -9.37
CA ALA A 62 24.21 19.40 -8.68
C ALA A 62 24.34 18.26 -9.71
N GLY A 63 24.44 17.01 -9.25
CA GLY A 63 24.54 15.84 -10.13
C GLY A 63 25.84 15.07 -9.95
N LEU A 64 25.90 13.88 -10.56
CA LEU A 64 27.00 12.94 -10.36
C LEU A 64 28.37 13.54 -10.74
N ASP A 65 28.52 14.10 -11.95
CA ASP A 65 29.80 14.62 -12.43
C ASP A 65 30.32 15.76 -11.55
N VAL A 66 29.41 16.62 -11.08
CA VAL A 66 29.70 17.75 -10.20
C VAL A 66 30.21 17.26 -8.85
N ARG A 67 29.49 16.30 -8.24
CA ARG A 67 29.83 15.77 -6.92
C ARG A 67 31.12 14.96 -6.92
N VAL A 68 31.34 14.16 -7.96
CA VAL A 68 32.61 13.43 -8.13
C VAL A 68 33.78 14.40 -8.20
N ALA A 69 33.69 15.45 -9.03
CA ALA A 69 34.74 16.44 -9.14
C ALA A 69 34.99 17.21 -7.83
N GLN A 70 33.92 17.61 -7.13
CA GLN A 70 34.02 18.29 -5.83
C GLN A 70 34.68 17.41 -4.76
N GLU A 71 34.27 16.15 -4.63
CA GLU A 71 34.82 15.24 -3.61
C GLU A 71 36.28 14.85 -3.93
N ALA A 72 36.61 14.61 -5.20
CA ALA A 72 37.98 14.31 -5.61
C ALA A 72 38.92 15.53 -5.44
N LEU A 73 38.46 16.75 -5.74
CA LEU A 73 39.24 17.98 -5.49
C LEU A 73 39.40 18.27 -4.00
N ALA A 74 38.35 18.06 -3.20
CA ALA A 74 38.42 18.20 -1.74
C ALA A 74 39.42 17.21 -1.12
N GLY A 75 39.49 15.98 -1.65
CA GLY A 75 40.46 14.96 -1.24
C GLY A 75 41.93 15.35 -1.46
N VAL A 76 42.22 16.23 -2.42
CA VAL A 76 43.54 16.83 -2.63
C VAL A 76 43.68 18.23 -2.01
N GLY A 77 42.72 18.66 -1.18
CA GLY A 77 42.75 19.95 -0.50
C GLY A 77 42.53 21.14 -1.44
N ARG A 78 41.63 21.01 -2.41
CA ARG A 78 41.24 22.05 -3.37
C ARG A 78 39.73 22.27 -3.41
N GLY A 79 39.33 23.52 -3.65
CA GLY A 79 37.94 23.90 -3.89
C GLY A 79 37.56 23.84 -5.37
N ALA A 80 36.25 23.85 -5.65
CA ALA A 80 35.69 23.90 -7.00
C ALA A 80 34.61 24.98 -7.10
N GLU A 81 34.71 25.83 -8.12
CA GLU A 81 33.72 26.85 -8.46
C GLU A 81 33.16 26.58 -9.85
N PHE A 82 31.83 26.65 -10.00
CA PHE A 82 31.15 26.36 -11.26
C PHE A 82 30.39 27.58 -11.77
N THR A 83 30.57 27.90 -13.04
CA THR A 83 29.86 29.00 -13.71
C THR A 83 29.10 28.49 -14.94
N PRO A 84 27.87 28.97 -15.22
CA PRO A 84 27.14 28.55 -16.41
C PRO A 84 27.90 28.96 -17.68
N LEU A 85 28.31 27.99 -18.49
CA LEU A 85 29.04 28.21 -19.75
C LEU A 85 28.61 27.17 -20.79
N SER A 86 28.42 27.60 -22.05
CA SER A 86 28.14 26.66 -23.13
C SER A 86 29.34 25.73 -23.37
N TRP A 87 29.10 24.56 -23.95
CA TRP A 87 30.17 23.59 -24.23
C TRP A 87 31.33 24.20 -25.03
N ASN A 88 31.03 24.95 -26.09
CA ASN A 88 32.05 25.57 -26.93
C ASN A 88 32.84 26.64 -26.17
N ASP A 89 32.17 27.44 -25.33
CA ASP A 89 32.82 28.47 -24.52
C ASP A 89 33.73 27.85 -23.45
N GLN A 90 33.34 26.70 -22.88
CA GLN A 90 34.19 25.96 -21.95
C GLN A 90 35.48 25.48 -22.62
N LEU A 91 35.41 24.92 -23.83
CA LEU A 91 36.60 24.48 -24.56
C LEU A 91 37.55 25.64 -24.87
N ALA A 92 37.00 26.77 -25.33
CA ALA A 92 37.77 27.98 -25.59
C ALA A 92 38.40 28.54 -24.30
N ALA A 93 37.62 28.64 -23.22
CA ALA A 93 38.09 29.13 -21.93
C ALA A 93 39.18 28.23 -21.33
N LEU A 94 39.07 26.90 -21.48
CA LEU A 94 40.06 25.95 -20.97
C LEU A 94 41.40 26.09 -21.69
N ARG A 95 41.37 26.24 -23.02
CA ARG A 95 42.58 26.39 -23.85
C ARG A 95 43.46 27.57 -23.42
N HIS A 96 42.84 28.67 -22.97
CA HIS A 96 43.54 29.88 -22.54
C HIS A 96 43.71 29.99 -21.01
N GLY A 97 43.26 28.99 -20.24
CA GLY A 97 43.35 29.01 -18.76
C GLY A 97 42.38 29.97 -18.07
N ALA A 98 41.32 30.41 -18.77
CA ALA A 98 40.25 31.20 -18.16
C ALA A 98 39.40 30.35 -17.20
N ILE A 99 39.29 29.04 -17.48
CA ILE A 99 38.84 28.01 -16.53
C ILE A 99 39.93 26.96 -16.38
N ASP A 100 39.90 26.24 -15.26
CA ASP A 100 40.96 25.33 -14.84
C ASP A 100 40.63 23.87 -15.17
N PHE A 101 39.36 23.51 -15.22
CA PHE A 101 38.89 22.17 -15.60
C PHE A 101 37.51 22.17 -16.25
N VAL A 102 37.16 21.05 -16.88
CA VAL A 102 35.86 20.73 -17.48
C VAL A 102 35.49 19.30 -17.11
N ILE A 103 34.24 19.07 -16.72
CA ILE A 103 33.69 17.77 -16.30
C ILE A 103 32.79 17.16 -17.39
N GLY A 104 32.55 15.85 -17.32
CA GLY A 104 31.64 15.18 -18.26
C GLY A 104 32.15 15.15 -19.71
N THR A 105 33.47 15.10 -19.90
CA THR A 105 34.12 15.08 -21.22
C THR A 105 34.71 13.70 -21.54
N TYR A 106 35.11 13.49 -22.78
CA TYR A 106 35.84 12.30 -23.22
C TYR A 106 37.26 12.63 -23.65
N PHE A 107 38.04 11.57 -23.85
CA PHE A 107 39.38 11.67 -24.40
C PHE A 107 39.34 12.05 -25.88
N ASP A 108 40.12 13.07 -26.25
CA ASP A 108 40.31 13.52 -27.63
C ASP A 108 41.80 13.83 -27.80
N SER A 109 42.47 13.09 -28.69
CA SER A 109 43.89 13.24 -28.95
C SER A 109 44.24 14.63 -29.51
N GLY A 110 43.31 15.27 -30.23
CA GLY A 110 43.47 16.62 -30.78
C GLY A 110 43.50 17.74 -29.73
N ARG A 111 43.24 17.41 -28.45
CA ARG A 111 43.25 18.38 -27.34
C ARG A 111 44.47 18.24 -26.43
N LEU A 112 45.33 17.25 -26.69
CA LEU A 112 46.53 17.03 -25.89
C LEU A 112 47.50 18.22 -25.92
N ASP A 113 47.38 19.15 -26.85
CA ASP A 113 48.24 20.34 -26.89
C ASP A 113 47.95 21.33 -25.74
N TYR A 114 46.70 21.39 -25.26
CA TYR A 114 46.26 22.37 -24.25
C TYR A 114 45.57 21.76 -23.03
N ALA A 115 45.33 20.44 -23.03
CA ALA A 115 44.65 19.76 -21.94
C ALA A 115 45.43 18.56 -21.35
N HIS A 116 45.20 18.32 -20.06
CA HIS A 116 45.48 17.06 -19.37
C HIS A 116 44.16 16.33 -19.11
N TYR A 117 44.19 14.99 -19.07
CA TYR A 117 43.01 14.16 -18.82
C TYR A 117 43.18 13.34 -17.55
N SER A 118 42.13 13.28 -16.73
CA SER A 118 42.06 12.29 -15.66
C SER A 118 41.90 10.87 -16.21
N GLN A 119 42.05 9.88 -15.34
CA GLN A 119 41.49 8.55 -15.57
C GLN A 119 39.96 8.62 -15.68
N PRO A 120 39.31 7.70 -16.41
CA PRO A 120 37.87 7.69 -16.51
C PRO A 120 37.24 7.35 -15.15
N TYR A 121 36.17 8.06 -14.78
CA TYR A 121 35.46 7.87 -13.51
C TYR A 121 34.05 7.29 -13.69
N ARG A 122 33.50 7.34 -14.91
CA ARG A 122 32.30 6.59 -15.31
C ARG A 122 32.41 6.15 -16.75
N GLN A 123 31.67 5.11 -17.12
CA GLN A 123 31.50 4.73 -18.52
C GLN A 123 30.20 5.33 -19.06
N GLU A 124 30.23 5.76 -20.32
CA GLU A 124 29.05 6.19 -21.04
C GLU A 124 28.85 5.32 -22.27
N ARG A 125 27.62 4.89 -22.52
CA ARG A 125 27.25 4.18 -23.74
C ARG A 125 26.62 5.18 -24.71
N ASN A 126 27.03 5.14 -25.98
CA ASN A 126 26.32 5.91 -27.00
C ASN A 126 25.24 5.04 -27.65
N ALA A 127 24.08 5.64 -27.90
CA ALA A 127 22.97 5.00 -28.58
C ALA A 127 22.47 5.86 -29.75
N LEU A 128 22.04 5.19 -30.82
CA LEU A 128 21.42 5.85 -31.97
C LEU A 128 19.92 5.97 -31.71
N TYR A 129 19.36 7.17 -31.79
CA TYR A 129 17.94 7.43 -31.67
C TYR A 129 17.33 7.71 -33.03
N VAL A 130 16.18 7.11 -33.31
CA VAL A 130 15.41 7.27 -34.54
C VAL A 130 13.94 7.53 -34.22
N ARG A 131 13.15 7.93 -35.22
CA ARG A 131 11.69 8.06 -35.04
C ARG A 131 11.06 6.70 -34.73
N ALA A 132 10.07 6.71 -33.85
CA ALA A 132 9.31 5.50 -33.50
C ALA A 132 8.61 4.93 -34.75
N GLY A 133 8.74 3.62 -34.95
CA GLY A 133 8.23 2.92 -36.15
C GLY A 133 9.19 2.87 -37.34
N GLU A 134 10.19 3.76 -37.42
CA GLU A 134 11.16 3.79 -38.55
C GLU A 134 12.41 2.93 -38.30
N HIS A 135 12.52 2.26 -37.15
CA HIS A 135 13.67 1.40 -36.87
C HIS A 135 13.85 0.30 -37.93
N GLY A 136 12.75 -0.27 -38.43
CA GLY A 136 12.80 -1.29 -39.48
C GLY A 136 13.24 -0.76 -40.84
N ASP A 137 13.12 0.55 -41.06
CA ASP A 137 13.49 1.20 -42.33
C ASP A 137 15.02 1.34 -42.46
N TYR A 138 15.73 1.32 -41.34
CA TYR A 138 17.19 1.46 -41.28
C TYR A 138 17.81 0.19 -40.68
N SER A 139 18.20 -0.76 -41.51
CA SER A 139 18.85 -2.01 -41.05
C SER A 139 20.38 -1.89 -41.06
N PHE A 140 20.95 -1.20 -40.07
CA PHE A 140 22.41 -1.16 -39.90
C PHE A 140 22.93 -2.46 -39.28
N GLN A 141 23.77 -3.19 -40.02
CA GLN A 141 24.41 -4.42 -39.52
C GLN A 141 25.51 -4.12 -38.49
N ASP A 142 26.25 -3.04 -38.70
CA ASP A 142 27.36 -2.61 -37.86
C ASP A 142 27.55 -1.08 -37.94
N ARG A 143 28.55 -0.58 -37.20
CA ARG A 143 28.90 0.85 -37.13
C ARG A 143 29.37 1.38 -38.49
N ALA A 144 30.04 0.55 -39.28
CA ALA A 144 30.54 0.92 -40.60
C ALA A 144 29.38 1.15 -41.59
N ALA A 145 28.34 0.32 -41.53
CA ALA A 145 27.13 0.47 -42.33
C ALA A 145 26.40 1.80 -42.03
N LEU A 146 26.33 2.21 -40.76
CA LEU A 146 25.79 3.53 -40.40
C LEU A 146 26.61 4.65 -41.03
N VAL A 147 27.93 4.62 -40.87
CA VAL A 147 28.82 5.66 -41.42
C VAL A 147 28.74 5.71 -42.94
N GLN A 148 28.63 4.55 -43.60
CA GLN A 148 28.48 4.47 -45.04
C GLN A 148 27.15 5.08 -45.51
N ALA A 149 26.03 4.79 -44.83
CA ALA A 149 24.73 5.39 -45.15
C ALA A 149 24.74 6.93 -45.00
N VAL A 150 25.50 7.46 -44.03
CA VAL A 150 25.71 8.92 -43.89
C VAL A 150 26.53 9.47 -45.06
N ARG A 151 27.59 8.77 -45.48
CA ARG A 151 28.43 9.16 -46.64
C ARG A 151 27.66 9.17 -47.95
N ASP A 152 26.80 8.18 -48.14
CA ASP A 152 25.97 8.04 -49.34
C ASP A 152 24.76 8.99 -49.35
N GLY A 153 24.52 9.69 -48.24
CA GLY A 153 23.43 10.65 -48.08
C GLY A 153 22.06 9.99 -47.83
N GLU A 154 22.06 8.69 -47.53
CA GLU A 154 20.85 7.90 -47.24
C GLU A 154 20.36 8.12 -45.79
N PHE A 155 21.23 8.62 -44.90
CA PHE A 155 20.89 8.86 -43.50
C PHE A 155 21.40 10.22 -43.00
N ARG A 156 20.50 11.11 -42.59
CA ARG A 156 20.86 12.42 -42.01
C ARG A 156 21.12 12.28 -40.52
N LEU A 157 22.39 12.18 -40.14
CA LEU A 157 22.80 11.99 -38.75
C LEU A 157 23.01 13.32 -38.02
N GLY A 158 22.34 13.50 -36.88
CA GLY A 158 22.57 14.57 -35.93
C GLY A 158 23.75 14.27 -34.99
N VAL A 159 24.67 15.23 -34.88
CA VAL A 159 25.79 15.20 -33.92
C VAL A 159 25.91 16.51 -33.14
N THR A 160 26.40 16.42 -31.92
CA THR A 160 26.66 17.57 -31.04
C THR A 160 28.03 18.14 -31.36
N THR A 161 28.09 19.44 -31.61
CA THR A 161 29.33 20.09 -32.05
C THR A 161 30.40 20.01 -30.96
N GLY A 162 31.62 19.60 -31.32
CA GLY A 162 32.75 19.49 -30.38
C GLY A 162 32.66 18.30 -29.42
N TYR A 163 31.72 17.38 -29.64
CA TYR A 163 31.56 16.16 -28.85
C TYR A 163 32.41 15.02 -29.42
N ALA A 164 32.91 14.15 -28.54
CA ALA A 164 33.58 12.93 -28.95
C ALA A 164 32.65 11.74 -28.72
N TYR A 165 32.75 10.74 -29.59
CA TYR A 165 31.83 9.59 -29.63
C TYR A 165 32.59 8.29 -29.35
N ALA A 166 31.89 7.31 -28.80
CA ALA A 166 32.45 6.02 -28.43
C ALA A 166 32.90 5.17 -29.63
N SER A 167 32.20 5.29 -30.76
CA SER A 167 32.58 4.63 -32.01
C SER A 167 33.76 5.37 -32.64
N SER A 168 34.85 4.64 -32.90
CA SER A 168 36.00 5.16 -33.64
C SER A 168 35.59 5.62 -35.04
N GLU A 169 34.67 4.89 -35.69
CA GLU A 169 34.17 5.22 -37.02
C GLU A 169 33.42 6.56 -37.04
N LEU A 170 32.60 6.84 -36.01
CA LEU A 170 31.94 8.13 -35.85
C LEU A 170 32.91 9.24 -35.43
N ALA A 171 33.88 8.92 -34.56
CA ALA A 171 34.91 9.87 -34.16
C ALA A 171 35.75 10.35 -35.36
N ASP A 172 36.15 9.42 -36.23
CA ASP A 172 36.88 9.72 -37.47
C ASP A 172 36.04 10.59 -38.42
N LEU A 173 34.75 10.29 -38.55
CA LEU A 173 33.81 11.04 -39.39
C LEU A 173 33.63 12.48 -38.91
N VAL A 174 33.58 12.69 -37.58
CA VAL A 174 33.44 14.03 -36.97
C VAL A 174 34.76 14.81 -37.02
N ALA A 175 35.91 14.11 -36.97
CA ALA A 175 37.23 14.74 -37.01
C ALA A 175 37.64 15.25 -38.40
N ASP A 176 37.16 14.63 -39.48
CA ASP A 176 37.42 15.09 -40.86
C ASP A 176 36.49 16.26 -41.24
N PRO A 177 37.00 17.49 -41.49
CA PRO A 177 36.18 18.64 -41.83
C PRO A 177 35.32 18.48 -43.11
N GLY A 178 35.79 17.69 -44.08
CA GLY A 178 35.06 17.43 -45.33
C GLY A 178 33.87 16.50 -45.12
N GLU A 179 34.04 15.52 -44.24
CA GLU A 179 33.00 14.56 -43.90
C GLU A 179 32.02 15.12 -42.86
N ALA A 180 32.51 15.90 -41.89
CA ALA A 180 31.68 16.56 -40.89
C ALA A 180 30.62 17.50 -41.50
N ALA A 181 30.87 18.04 -42.71
CA ALA A 181 29.89 18.83 -43.46
C ALA A 181 28.63 18.02 -43.87
N ARG A 182 28.69 16.69 -43.86
CA ARG A 182 27.57 15.78 -44.14
C ARG A 182 26.68 15.55 -42.92
N LEU A 183 27.15 15.92 -41.72
CA LEU A 183 26.45 15.74 -40.46
C LEU A 183 25.59 16.98 -40.15
N TYR A 184 24.51 16.78 -39.41
CA TYR A 184 23.68 17.88 -38.91
C TYR A 184 24.20 18.31 -37.52
N PRO A 185 24.82 19.50 -37.38
CA PRO A 185 25.30 19.97 -36.09
C PRO A 185 24.13 20.50 -35.25
N ALA A 186 24.09 20.10 -33.98
CA ALA A 186 23.22 20.72 -32.99
C ALA A 186 23.98 21.11 -31.71
N ALA A 187 23.35 21.99 -30.92
CA ALA A 187 23.92 22.50 -29.67
C ALA A 187 23.76 21.53 -28.48
N GLY A 188 22.88 20.52 -28.59
CA GLY A 188 22.62 19.54 -27.53
C GLY A 188 21.37 18.68 -27.80
N ASP A 189 21.03 17.82 -26.84
CA ASP A 189 20.06 16.72 -27.01
C ASP A 189 18.63 17.19 -27.31
N GLU A 190 18.13 18.24 -26.66
CA GLU A 190 16.79 18.79 -26.95
C GLU A 190 16.71 19.33 -28.39
N ALA A 191 17.78 19.93 -28.90
CA ALA A 191 17.81 20.42 -30.28
C ALA A 191 17.77 19.27 -31.29
N HIS A 192 18.40 18.13 -30.97
CA HIS A 192 18.31 16.90 -31.77
C HIS A 192 16.90 16.31 -31.74
N ILE A 193 16.28 16.19 -30.57
CA ILE A 193 14.89 15.71 -30.41
C ILE A 193 13.94 16.55 -31.28
N GLN A 194 14.06 17.88 -31.22
CA GLN A 194 13.25 18.78 -32.04
C GLN A 194 13.53 18.64 -33.54
N ALA A 195 14.79 18.46 -33.94
CA ALA A 195 15.16 18.25 -35.33
C ALA A 195 14.61 16.92 -35.88
N LEU A 196 14.65 15.87 -35.08
CA LEU A 196 14.15 14.54 -35.42
C LEU A 196 12.63 14.54 -35.62
N ILE A 197 11.89 15.13 -34.68
CA ILE A 197 10.42 15.29 -34.75
C ILE A 197 10.02 16.13 -35.97
N LYS A 198 10.79 17.17 -36.30
CA LYS A 198 10.53 18.03 -37.47
C LYS A 198 11.00 17.41 -38.80
N GLY A 199 11.52 16.18 -38.80
CA GLY A 199 11.98 15.50 -40.01
C GLY A 199 13.24 16.11 -40.63
N ARG A 200 14.03 16.88 -39.89
CA ARG A 200 15.27 17.51 -40.37
C ARG A 200 16.46 16.54 -40.37
N ILE A 201 16.44 15.59 -39.45
CA ILE A 201 17.40 14.49 -39.31
C ILE A 201 16.63 13.17 -39.27
N ASP A 202 17.32 12.07 -39.53
CA ASP A 202 16.75 10.71 -39.49
C ASP A 202 17.12 9.97 -38.20
N GLY A 203 18.24 10.36 -37.59
CA GLY A 203 18.59 9.96 -36.23
C GLY A 203 19.71 10.81 -35.64
N PHE A 204 20.00 10.60 -34.37
CA PHE A 204 21.10 11.27 -33.66
C PHE A 204 21.74 10.35 -32.63
N VAL A 205 23.00 10.63 -32.28
CA VAL A 205 23.75 9.87 -31.27
C VAL A 205 23.82 10.63 -29.96
N ALA A 206 23.44 9.98 -28.87
CA ALA A 206 23.46 10.57 -27.53
C ALA A 206 23.65 9.52 -26.43
N ASP A 207 23.80 10.00 -25.20
CA ASP A 207 23.76 9.19 -23.98
C ASP A 207 22.30 8.78 -23.70
N PRO A 208 22.00 7.47 -23.60
CA PRO A 208 20.64 7.01 -23.41
C PRO A 208 20.05 7.42 -22.06
N VAL A 209 20.85 7.54 -20.99
CA VAL A 209 20.35 7.97 -19.69
C VAL A 209 19.80 9.41 -19.77
N ILE A 210 20.44 10.28 -20.54
CA ILE A 210 20.02 11.67 -20.71
C ILE A 210 18.76 11.73 -21.57
N VAL A 211 18.79 11.10 -22.75
CA VAL A 211 17.67 11.18 -23.70
C VAL A 211 16.44 10.48 -23.16
N ASP A 212 16.57 9.27 -22.62
CA ASP A 212 15.42 8.52 -22.10
C ASP A 212 14.79 9.24 -20.90
N LEU A 213 15.59 9.89 -20.05
CA LEU A 213 15.07 10.73 -18.97
C LEU A 213 14.32 11.97 -19.50
N LEU A 214 14.84 12.63 -20.53
CA LEU A 214 14.15 13.76 -21.18
C LEU A 214 12.84 13.30 -21.84
N LEU A 215 12.84 12.16 -22.50
CA LEU A 215 11.66 11.57 -23.15
C LEU A 215 10.60 11.17 -22.12
N ALA A 216 11.01 10.56 -21.00
CA ALA A 216 10.12 10.19 -19.90
C ALA A 216 9.40 11.42 -19.28
N ARG A 217 10.04 12.59 -19.29
CA ARG A 217 9.48 13.83 -18.73
C ARG A 217 8.62 14.65 -19.70
N THR A 218 8.72 14.41 -21.00
CA THR A 218 8.15 15.32 -22.02
C THR A 218 6.96 14.74 -22.80
N ASP A 219 6.39 13.60 -22.36
CA ASP A 219 5.31 12.88 -23.05
C ASP A 219 5.64 12.48 -24.52
N ARG A 220 6.91 12.62 -24.91
CA ARG A 220 7.44 12.38 -26.26
C ARG A 220 8.09 11.02 -26.42
N ALA A 221 8.13 10.21 -25.35
CA ALA A 221 8.69 8.85 -25.36
C ALA A 221 8.08 7.95 -26.44
N ARG A 222 6.85 8.22 -26.90
CA ARG A 222 6.20 7.46 -27.98
C ARG A 222 6.67 7.81 -29.38
N ALA A 223 7.36 8.93 -29.58
CA ALA A 223 7.74 9.44 -30.91
C ALA A 223 9.18 9.09 -31.31
N ILE A 224 10.02 8.73 -30.34
CA ILE A 224 11.45 8.49 -30.53
C ILE A 224 11.79 7.15 -29.87
N GLN A 225 12.63 6.35 -30.51
CA GLN A 225 13.05 5.05 -29.99
C GLN A 225 14.54 4.84 -30.24
N THR A 226 15.15 4.02 -29.38
CA THR A 226 16.55 3.61 -29.52
C THR A 226 16.70 2.53 -30.58
N HIS A 227 17.64 2.72 -31.49
CA HIS A 227 18.07 1.72 -32.46
C HIS A 227 19.01 0.71 -31.77
N PRO A 228 18.89 -0.61 -32.00
CA PRO A 228 19.69 -1.66 -31.36
C PRO A 228 21.17 -1.68 -31.79
N LEU A 229 21.61 -0.72 -32.60
CA LEU A 229 22.99 -0.64 -33.08
C LEU A 229 23.89 -0.28 -31.90
N ASP A 230 24.86 -1.13 -31.61
CA ASP A 230 25.82 -0.86 -30.56
C ASP A 230 26.89 0.13 -31.05
N LEU A 231 26.91 1.34 -30.51
CA LEU A 231 27.91 2.36 -30.80
C LEU A 231 29.09 2.34 -29.82
N GLY A 232 29.10 1.40 -28.87
CA GLY A 232 30.18 1.20 -27.91
C GLY A 232 30.08 2.09 -26.68
N THR A 233 31.12 2.01 -25.84
CA THR A 233 31.25 2.74 -24.60
C THR A 233 32.51 3.60 -24.58
N VAL A 234 32.43 4.76 -23.94
CA VAL A 234 33.54 5.70 -23.79
C VAL A 234 33.69 6.09 -22.32
N GLY A 235 34.94 6.14 -21.87
CA GLY A 235 35.26 6.55 -20.51
C GLY A 235 35.16 8.07 -20.35
N VAL A 236 34.31 8.52 -19.44
CA VAL A 236 34.11 9.93 -19.11
C VAL A 236 35.18 10.37 -18.11
N ARG A 237 35.77 11.53 -18.38
CA ARG A 237 36.97 12.06 -17.73
C ARG A 237 36.74 13.51 -17.31
N VAL A 238 37.66 14.00 -16.49
CA VAL A 238 37.86 15.43 -16.25
C VAL A 238 39.01 15.90 -17.12
N MET A 239 38.82 17.03 -17.78
CA MET A 239 39.82 17.69 -18.60
C MET A 239 40.35 18.91 -17.85
N PHE A 240 41.66 19.00 -17.66
CA PHE A 240 42.33 20.09 -16.95
C PHE A 240 43.13 20.96 -17.92
N SER A 241 43.16 22.26 -17.69
CA SER A 241 43.93 23.18 -18.53
C SER A 241 45.42 23.01 -18.28
N ARG A 242 46.20 22.77 -19.33
CA ARG A 242 47.67 22.79 -19.22
C ARG A 242 48.20 24.16 -18.80
N ALA A 243 47.44 25.23 -19.03
CA ALA A 243 47.85 26.58 -18.68
C ALA A 243 47.83 26.83 -17.16
N THR A 244 46.96 26.16 -16.42
CA THR A 244 46.76 26.42 -14.98
C THR A 244 46.99 25.21 -14.08
N VAL A 245 46.92 23.99 -14.61
CA VAL A 245 47.00 22.75 -13.82
C VAL A 245 48.17 21.87 -14.31
N PRO A 246 49.15 21.55 -13.45
CA PRO A 246 50.26 20.65 -13.80
C PRO A 246 49.82 19.18 -13.88
N ALA A 247 50.49 18.39 -14.73
CA ALA A 247 50.25 16.94 -14.82
C ALA A 247 50.38 16.19 -13.47
N ALA A 248 51.33 16.60 -12.62
CA ALA A 248 51.50 15.99 -11.29
C ALA A 248 50.28 16.17 -10.37
N PHE A 249 49.51 17.25 -10.55
CA PHE A 249 48.25 17.44 -9.82
C PHE A 249 47.18 16.48 -10.34
N VAL A 250 47.12 16.24 -11.64
CA VAL A 250 46.17 15.29 -12.25
C VAL A 250 46.41 13.85 -11.74
N GLU A 251 47.67 13.46 -11.49
CA GLU A 251 47.97 12.17 -10.86
C GLU A 251 47.47 12.09 -9.41
N GLN A 252 47.58 13.17 -8.62
CA GLN A 252 47.00 13.21 -7.27
C GLN A 252 45.47 13.13 -7.31
N PHE A 253 44.85 13.81 -8.27
CA PHE A 253 43.41 13.74 -8.50
C PHE A 253 42.98 12.32 -8.91
N ASN A 254 43.74 11.65 -9.79
CA ASN A 254 43.49 10.25 -10.16
C ASN A 254 43.60 9.31 -8.96
N ALA A 255 44.60 9.50 -8.09
CA ALA A 255 44.72 8.72 -6.86
C ALA A 255 43.50 8.90 -5.94
N GLN A 256 42.94 10.12 -5.87
CA GLN A 256 41.68 10.35 -5.14
C GLN A 256 40.47 9.71 -5.82
N LEU A 257 40.36 9.76 -7.15
CA LEU A 257 39.31 9.03 -7.86
C LEU A 257 39.37 7.52 -7.56
N GLN A 258 40.57 6.94 -7.53
CA GLN A 258 40.75 5.53 -7.15
C GLN A 258 40.33 5.27 -5.69
N ALA A 259 40.66 6.17 -4.76
CA ALA A 259 40.26 6.03 -3.36
C ALA A 259 38.72 6.09 -3.18
N LEU A 260 38.03 6.92 -3.98
CA LEU A 260 36.56 6.97 -4.01
C LEU A 260 35.95 5.66 -4.55
N GLU A 261 36.59 5.04 -5.54
CA GLU A 261 36.20 3.74 -6.08
C GLU A 261 36.41 2.62 -5.05
N ASP A 262 37.61 2.54 -4.46
CA ASP A 262 37.99 1.52 -3.48
C ASP A 262 37.12 1.55 -2.21
N SER A 263 36.65 2.75 -1.83
CA SER A 263 35.74 2.95 -0.69
C SER A 263 34.26 2.74 -1.01
N ARG A 264 33.89 2.39 -2.25
CA ARG A 264 32.51 2.37 -2.76
C ARG A 264 31.78 3.71 -2.66
N ARG A 265 32.50 4.82 -2.48
CA ARG A 265 31.89 6.16 -2.47
C ARG A 265 31.35 6.52 -3.85
N MET A 266 32.02 6.07 -4.93
CA MET A 266 31.54 6.26 -6.30
C MET A 266 30.15 5.64 -6.52
N ALA A 267 29.99 4.36 -6.16
CA ALA A 267 28.70 3.67 -6.24
C ALA A 267 27.62 4.35 -5.38
N ALA A 268 27.97 4.88 -4.20
CA ALA A 268 27.03 5.63 -3.38
C ALA A 268 26.58 6.95 -4.04
N LEU A 269 27.48 7.66 -4.72
CA LEU A 269 27.16 8.88 -5.47
C LEU A 269 26.27 8.58 -6.68
N GLU A 270 26.50 7.46 -7.38
CA GLU A 270 25.63 6.99 -8.46
C GLU A 270 24.21 6.68 -7.93
N VAL A 271 24.10 5.98 -6.81
CA VAL A 271 22.79 5.73 -6.17
C VAL A 271 22.12 7.04 -5.76
N GLU A 272 22.86 8.02 -5.25
CA GLU A 272 22.30 9.30 -4.80
C GLU A 272 21.74 10.14 -5.97
N HIS A 273 22.45 10.19 -7.10
CA HIS A 273 22.14 11.13 -8.19
C HIS A 273 21.50 10.47 -9.42
N VAL A 274 21.80 9.20 -9.70
CA VAL A 274 21.44 8.52 -10.94
C VAL A 274 20.28 7.54 -10.75
N LEU A 275 20.15 6.89 -9.59
CA LEU A 275 19.01 6.00 -9.28
C LEU A 275 17.64 6.69 -9.45
N PRO A 276 17.42 7.96 -9.02
CA PRO A 276 16.13 8.63 -9.23
C PRO A 276 15.78 8.78 -10.72
N ALA A 277 16.79 9.03 -11.58
CA ALA A 277 16.58 9.09 -13.01
C ALA A 277 16.19 7.72 -13.57
N PHE A 278 16.89 6.66 -13.18
CA PHE A 278 16.55 5.31 -13.63
C PHE A 278 15.18 4.84 -13.15
N LEU A 279 14.76 5.19 -11.93
CA LEU A 279 13.42 4.86 -11.47
C LEU A 279 12.36 5.67 -12.22
N SER A 280 12.56 6.97 -12.44
CA SER A 280 11.66 7.78 -13.27
C SER A 280 11.52 7.23 -14.70
N MET A 281 12.62 6.75 -15.29
CA MET A 281 12.57 6.06 -16.58
C MET A 281 11.80 4.75 -16.46
N ALA A 282 12.14 3.90 -15.47
CA ALA A 282 11.50 2.60 -15.25
C ALA A 282 9.99 2.70 -14.97
N THR A 283 9.51 3.73 -14.27
CA THR A 283 8.08 3.90 -13.99
C THR A 283 7.29 4.42 -15.17
N SER A 284 7.95 5.11 -16.12
CA SER A 284 7.36 5.51 -17.39
C SER A 284 7.19 4.34 -18.38
N GLU A 285 7.85 3.21 -18.12
CA GLU A 285 7.79 2.03 -18.98
C GLU A 285 6.44 1.30 -18.93
N ALA A 286 6.07 0.69 -20.05
CA ALA A 286 4.80 -0.04 -20.19
C ALA A 286 4.67 -1.21 -19.20
N TRP A 287 5.78 -1.89 -18.87
CA TRP A 287 5.76 -3.01 -17.93
C TRP A 287 5.41 -2.55 -16.51
N PHE A 288 5.92 -1.39 -16.07
CA PHE A 288 5.64 -0.86 -14.74
C PHE A 288 4.19 -0.39 -14.64
N ASN A 289 3.71 0.33 -15.66
CA ASN A 289 2.30 0.71 -15.76
C ASN A 289 1.38 -0.52 -15.74
N THR A 290 1.75 -1.61 -16.42
CA THR A 290 1.00 -2.87 -16.40
C THR A 290 0.96 -3.49 -15.00
N LEU A 291 2.07 -3.48 -14.26
CA LEU A 291 2.09 -3.96 -12.87
C LEU A 291 1.16 -3.15 -11.98
N THR A 292 1.15 -1.82 -12.11
CA THR A 292 0.24 -0.93 -11.36
C THR A 292 -1.22 -1.23 -11.70
N LEU A 293 -1.56 -1.37 -12.99
CA LEU A 293 -2.92 -1.74 -13.43
C LEU A 293 -3.36 -3.10 -12.86
N LEU A 294 -2.48 -4.10 -12.86
CA LEU A 294 -2.78 -5.42 -12.29
C LEU A 294 -2.99 -5.36 -10.77
N GLY A 295 -2.22 -4.54 -10.05
CA GLY A 295 -2.41 -4.29 -8.62
C GLY A 295 -3.77 -3.64 -8.32
N ILE A 296 -4.11 -2.58 -9.05
CA ILE A 296 -5.41 -1.88 -8.93
C ILE A 296 -6.56 -2.85 -9.26
N LEU A 297 -6.44 -3.62 -10.33
CA LEU A 297 -7.44 -4.61 -10.74
C LEU A 297 -7.63 -5.69 -9.67
N ALA A 298 -6.55 -6.19 -9.07
CA ALA A 298 -6.61 -7.21 -8.04
C ALA A 298 -7.32 -6.71 -6.77
N PHE A 299 -6.98 -5.51 -6.28
CA PHE A 299 -7.67 -4.92 -5.13
C PHE A 299 -9.13 -4.54 -5.44
N SER A 300 -9.41 -4.06 -6.66
CA SER A 300 -10.78 -3.74 -7.07
C SER A 300 -11.65 -5.00 -7.11
N ALA A 301 -11.13 -6.10 -7.66
CA ALA A 301 -11.83 -7.38 -7.71
C ALA A 301 -12.03 -7.97 -6.30
N SER A 302 -11.01 -7.91 -5.44
CA SER A 302 -11.14 -8.33 -4.03
C SER A 302 -12.20 -7.53 -3.27
N GLY A 303 -12.19 -6.20 -3.40
CA GLY A 303 -13.19 -5.31 -2.79
C GLY A 303 -14.61 -5.56 -3.31
N LEU A 304 -14.76 -5.86 -4.60
CA LEU A 304 -16.05 -6.24 -5.19
C LEU A 304 -16.57 -7.59 -4.65
N ILE A 305 -15.71 -8.61 -4.52
CA ILE A 305 -16.08 -9.90 -3.94
C ILE A 305 -16.54 -9.73 -2.50
N LEU A 306 -15.82 -8.92 -1.72
CA LEU A 306 -16.17 -8.57 -0.34
C LEU A 306 -17.53 -7.85 -0.28
N ALA A 307 -17.73 -6.85 -1.14
CA ALA A 307 -18.99 -6.11 -1.23
C ALA A 307 -20.19 -7.03 -1.53
N ARG A 308 -20.01 -8.01 -2.43
CA ARG A 308 -21.06 -8.99 -2.75
C ARG A 308 -21.37 -9.92 -1.58
N ARG A 309 -20.33 -10.37 -0.85
CA ARG A 309 -20.48 -11.24 0.33
C ARG A 309 -21.23 -10.54 1.45
N GLU A 310 -20.92 -9.28 1.70
CA GLU A 310 -21.56 -8.46 2.74
C GLU A 310 -22.79 -7.69 2.26
N ARG A 311 -23.26 -7.98 1.04
CA ARG A 311 -24.51 -7.45 0.47
C ARG A 311 -24.57 -5.91 0.38
N TYR A 312 -23.44 -5.26 0.09
CA TYR A 312 -23.41 -3.83 -0.20
C TYR A 312 -24.09 -3.51 -1.55
N ASN A 313 -24.62 -2.28 -1.67
CA ASN A 313 -25.14 -1.75 -2.92
C ASN A 313 -23.99 -1.36 -3.89
N LEU A 314 -24.33 -0.94 -5.12
CA LEU A 314 -23.34 -0.58 -6.15
C LEU A 314 -22.37 0.52 -5.67
N PHE A 315 -22.88 1.54 -4.98
CA PHE A 315 -22.06 2.62 -4.46
C PHE A 315 -21.10 2.11 -3.37
N GLY A 316 -21.60 1.31 -2.43
CA GLY A 316 -20.78 0.66 -1.41
C GLY A 316 -19.69 -0.23 -2.03
N ALA A 317 -20.03 -1.01 -3.07
CA ALA A 317 -19.06 -1.81 -3.81
C ALA A 317 -17.97 -0.95 -4.48
N LEU A 318 -18.34 0.20 -5.03
CA LEU A 318 -17.38 1.14 -5.61
C LEU A 318 -16.42 1.71 -4.57
N VAL A 319 -16.93 2.10 -3.40
CA VAL A 319 -16.10 2.58 -2.28
C VAL A 319 -15.17 1.47 -1.76
N LEU A 320 -15.71 0.26 -1.56
CA LEU A 320 -14.96 -0.90 -1.07
C LEU A 320 -13.85 -1.36 -2.01
N ALA A 321 -14.04 -1.22 -3.32
CA ALA A 321 -13.04 -1.51 -4.35
C ALA A 321 -12.01 -0.39 -4.50
N SER A 322 -12.45 0.87 -4.50
CA SER A 322 -11.57 2.02 -4.79
C SER A 322 -10.63 2.35 -3.63
N LEU A 323 -11.07 2.21 -2.36
CA LEU A 323 -10.24 2.56 -1.21
C LEU A 323 -8.92 1.75 -1.15
N PRO A 324 -8.92 0.42 -1.28
CA PRO A 324 -7.68 -0.35 -1.39
C PRO A 324 -6.93 -0.08 -2.69
N ALA A 325 -7.64 0.00 -3.82
CA ALA A 325 -7.02 0.06 -5.14
C ALA A 325 -6.25 1.36 -5.40
N ILE A 326 -6.75 2.50 -4.94
CA ILE A 326 -6.12 3.82 -5.19
C ILE A 326 -5.96 4.68 -3.94
N GLY A 327 -6.73 4.44 -2.87
CA GLY A 327 -6.74 5.32 -1.70
C GLY A 327 -5.39 5.42 -0.98
N GLY A 328 -4.64 4.32 -0.88
CA GLY A 328 -3.28 4.32 -0.32
C GLY A 328 -2.30 5.17 -1.16
N GLY A 329 -2.37 5.05 -2.49
CA GLY A 329 -1.55 5.84 -3.41
C GLY A 329 -1.89 7.34 -3.38
N VAL A 330 -3.17 7.69 -3.27
CA VAL A 330 -3.60 9.09 -3.15
C VAL A 330 -3.07 9.70 -1.87
N LEU A 331 -3.19 8.98 -0.74
CA LEU A 331 -2.65 9.46 0.54
C LEU A 331 -1.13 9.63 0.48
N ARG A 332 -0.41 8.67 -0.11
CA ARG A 332 1.04 8.75 -0.31
C ARG A 332 1.42 10.02 -1.09
N ASP A 333 0.79 10.26 -2.23
CA ASP A 333 1.13 11.40 -3.09
C ASP A 333 0.87 12.74 -2.39
N LEU A 334 -0.21 12.83 -1.61
CA LEU A 334 -0.50 13.99 -0.77
C LEU A 334 0.56 14.20 0.33
N LEU A 335 1.06 13.13 0.96
CA LEU A 335 2.12 13.21 1.96
C LEU A 335 3.46 13.67 1.38
N LEU A 336 3.73 13.29 0.12
CA LEU A 336 4.95 13.65 -0.60
C LEU A 336 4.86 15.00 -1.34
N GLY A 337 3.69 15.66 -1.32
CA GLY A 337 3.47 16.92 -2.04
C GLY A 337 3.57 16.79 -3.55
N ARG A 338 3.22 15.63 -4.12
CA ARG A 338 3.23 15.42 -5.57
C ARG A 338 2.07 16.17 -6.23
N ASP A 339 2.39 16.96 -7.26
CA ASP A 339 1.42 17.71 -8.05
C ASP A 339 1.73 17.55 -9.55
N PRO A 340 0.83 16.96 -10.34
CA PRO A 340 -0.43 16.34 -9.94
C PRO A 340 -0.27 14.98 -9.25
N ILE A 341 -1.29 14.54 -8.50
CA ILE A 341 -1.32 13.17 -7.94
C ILE A 341 -1.52 12.13 -9.06
N PHE A 342 -1.06 10.89 -8.84
CA PHE A 342 -0.95 9.86 -9.90
C PHE A 342 -2.27 9.55 -10.65
N ILE A 343 -3.42 9.69 -10.00
CA ILE A 343 -4.74 9.45 -10.64
C ILE A 343 -5.13 10.53 -11.66
N PHE A 344 -4.54 11.72 -11.55
CA PHE A 344 -4.74 12.80 -12.52
C PHE A 344 -3.72 12.75 -13.65
N GLU A 345 -2.51 12.25 -13.36
CA GLU A 345 -1.50 11.95 -14.38
C GLU A 345 -2.00 10.83 -15.32
N THR A 346 -2.53 9.75 -14.74
CA THR A 346 -2.96 8.55 -15.49
C THR A 346 -4.40 8.18 -15.09
N PRO A 347 -5.41 8.78 -15.75
CA PRO A 347 -6.83 8.58 -15.43
C PRO A 347 -7.30 7.12 -15.52
N GLU A 348 -6.60 6.29 -16.29
CA GLU A 348 -6.85 4.85 -16.43
C GLU A 348 -6.87 4.13 -15.07
N PHE A 349 -6.04 4.58 -14.12
CA PHE A 349 -5.99 4.01 -12.77
C PHE A 349 -7.30 4.19 -11.98
N LEU A 350 -8.00 5.30 -12.17
CA LEU A 350 -9.31 5.54 -11.56
C LEU A 350 -10.44 4.81 -12.31
N LEU A 351 -10.30 4.64 -13.63
CA LEU A 351 -11.29 3.94 -14.45
C LEU A 351 -11.35 2.44 -14.14
N VAL A 352 -10.23 1.80 -13.78
CA VAL A 352 -10.20 0.35 -13.49
C VAL A 352 -11.18 -0.06 -12.37
N PRO A 353 -11.17 0.53 -11.15
CA PRO A 353 -12.15 0.19 -10.12
C PRO A 353 -13.60 0.40 -10.57
N ILE A 354 -13.88 1.47 -11.31
CA ILE A 354 -15.21 1.79 -11.83
C ILE A 354 -15.68 0.70 -12.81
N VAL A 355 -14.83 0.32 -13.75
CA VAL A 355 -15.14 -0.72 -14.76
C VAL A 355 -15.29 -2.08 -14.10
N VAL A 356 -14.37 -2.48 -13.21
CA VAL A 356 -14.42 -3.76 -12.50
C VAL A 356 -15.72 -3.88 -11.70
N VAL A 357 -16.09 -2.85 -10.94
CA VAL A 357 -17.32 -2.83 -10.15
C VAL A 357 -18.55 -2.79 -11.04
N GLY A 358 -18.56 -1.97 -12.10
CA GLY A 358 -19.70 -1.87 -13.03
C GLY A 358 -19.97 -3.18 -13.76
N VAL A 359 -18.95 -3.77 -14.38
CA VAL A 359 -19.03 -5.06 -15.06
C VAL A 359 -19.40 -6.16 -14.07
N GLY A 360 -18.71 -6.22 -12.92
CA GLY A 360 -18.97 -7.21 -11.89
C GLY A 360 -20.39 -7.15 -11.32
N PHE A 361 -20.92 -5.95 -11.10
CA PHE A 361 -22.30 -5.75 -10.65
C PHE A 361 -23.32 -6.25 -11.67
N VAL A 362 -23.11 -5.95 -12.96
CA VAL A 362 -23.96 -6.46 -14.05
C VAL A 362 -23.89 -7.98 -14.13
N LEU A 363 -22.69 -8.56 -14.05
CA LEU A 363 -22.50 -10.02 -14.05
C LEU A 363 -23.19 -10.68 -12.85
N TYR A 364 -23.07 -10.13 -11.64
CA TYR A 364 -23.77 -10.67 -10.47
C TYR A 364 -25.28 -10.52 -10.58
N LYS A 365 -25.79 -9.41 -11.13
CA LYS A 365 -27.23 -9.23 -11.36
C LYS A 365 -27.76 -10.18 -12.43
N LEU A 366 -27.02 -10.40 -13.51
CA LEU A 366 -27.39 -11.36 -14.56
C LEU A 366 -27.37 -12.78 -14.01
N HIS A 367 -26.32 -13.13 -13.26
CA HIS A 367 -26.21 -14.39 -12.52
C HIS A 367 -27.44 -14.61 -11.63
N ASP A 368 -27.76 -13.64 -10.77
CA ASP A 368 -28.91 -13.72 -9.86
C ASP A 368 -30.24 -13.79 -10.65
N HIS A 369 -30.39 -13.04 -11.75
CA HIS A 369 -31.63 -13.03 -12.55
C HIS A 369 -31.85 -14.33 -13.34
N VAL A 370 -30.79 -14.93 -13.88
CA VAL A 370 -30.87 -16.15 -14.70
C VAL A 370 -30.95 -17.41 -13.83
N LEU A 371 -30.15 -17.49 -12.76
CA LEU A 371 -30.03 -18.70 -11.94
C LEU A 371 -31.13 -18.83 -10.89
N VAL A 372 -31.69 -17.73 -10.37
CA VAL A 372 -32.86 -17.79 -9.46
C VAL A 372 -34.11 -18.30 -10.19
N ARG A 373 -34.17 -18.19 -11.51
CA ARG A 373 -35.32 -18.63 -12.32
C ARG A 373 -35.37 -20.15 -12.53
N TRP A 374 -34.28 -20.86 -12.29
CA TRP A 374 -34.18 -22.32 -12.47
C TRP A 374 -33.98 -23.01 -11.11
N HIS A 375 -35.07 -23.51 -10.51
CA HIS A 375 -35.07 -24.18 -9.20
C HIS A 375 -34.03 -25.31 -9.08
N VAL A 376 -33.80 -26.07 -10.15
CA VAL A 376 -32.81 -27.17 -10.22
C VAL A 376 -31.37 -26.67 -9.99
N VAL A 377 -31.08 -25.43 -10.37
CA VAL A 377 -29.75 -24.84 -10.22
C VAL A 377 -29.51 -24.34 -8.79
N GLN A 378 -30.57 -23.98 -8.04
CA GLN A 378 -30.42 -23.60 -6.63
C GLN A 378 -29.90 -24.74 -5.77
N GLU A 379 -30.37 -25.98 -5.99
CA GLU A 379 -29.96 -27.16 -5.23
C GLU A 379 -28.52 -27.62 -5.54
N LEU A 380 -28.02 -27.29 -6.74
CA LEU A 380 -26.62 -27.49 -7.14
C LEU A 380 -25.69 -26.36 -6.63
N LEU A 381 -26.17 -25.11 -6.60
CA LEU A 381 -25.42 -23.95 -6.12
C LEU A 381 -25.26 -23.93 -4.60
N THR A 382 -26.27 -24.32 -3.82
CA THR A 382 -26.14 -24.47 -2.36
C THR A 382 -25.14 -25.58 -2.00
N ARG A 383 -25.13 -26.69 -2.74
CA ARG A 383 -24.09 -27.73 -2.65
C ARG A 383 -22.70 -27.24 -3.08
N GLN A 384 -22.60 -26.31 -4.04
CA GLN A 384 -21.32 -25.69 -4.44
C GLN A 384 -20.81 -24.60 -3.49
N GLN A 385 -21.69 -23.83 -2.85
CA GLN A 385 -21.35 -22.81 -1.85
C GLN A 385 -20.78 -23.43 -0.58
N ALA A 386 -21.24 -24.63 -0.20
CA ALA A 386 -20.66 -25.45 0.86
C ALA A 386 -19.41 -26.26 0.43
N GLY A 387 -19.02 -26.23 -0.85
CA GLY A 387 -18.00 -27.11 -1.45
C GLY A 387 -16.87 -26.38 -2.20
N LEU A 388 -16.49 -26.93 -3.36
CA LEU A 388 -15.36 -26.48 -4.19
C LEU A 388 -15.48 -25.02 -4.67
N GLY A 389 -16.70 -24.53 -4.94
CA GLY A 389 -16.92 -23.17 -5.46
C GLY A 389 -16.57 -22.08 -4.43
N GLY A 390 -17.01 -22.22 -3.19
CA GLY A 390 -16.66 -21.31 -2.09
C GLY A 390 -15.15 -21.30 -1.82
N ARG A 391 -14.51 -22.47 -1.88
CA ARG A 391 -13.05 -22.61 -1.75
C ARG A 391 -12.29 -21.92 -2.88
N VAL A 392 -12.73 -22.06 -4.13
CA VAL A 392 -12.10 -21.41 -5.30
C VAL A 392 -12.21 -19.89 -5.20
N VAL A 393 -13.39 -19.35 -4.88
CA VAL A 393 -13.57 -17.89 -4.72
C VAL A 393 -12.75 -17.36 -3.54
N GLY A 394 -12.67 -18.09 -2.43
CA GLY A 394 -11.82 -17.75 -1.28
C GLY A 394 -10.33 -17.77 -1.61
N ASN A 395 -9.87 -18.78 -2.36
CA ASN A 395 -8.47 -18.88 -2.80
C ASN A 395 -8.12 -17.77 -3.80
N LEU A 396 -9.02 -17.46 -4.74
CA LEU A 396 -8.85 -16.38 -5.70
C LEU A 396 -8.71 -15.04 -4.99
N GLN A 397 -9.62 -14.72 -4.05
CA GLN A 397 -9.54 -13.47 -3.29
C GLN A 397 -8.20 -13.36 -2.53
N ARG A 398 -7.77 -14.43 -1.86
CA ARG A 398 -6.48 -14.47 -1.16
C ARG A 398 -5.29 -14.25 -2.10
N GLY A 399 -5.33 -14.82 -3.30
CA GLY A 399 -4.31 -14.62 -4.33
C GLY A 399 -4.28 -13.19 -4.85
N LEU A 400 -5.45 -12.60 -5.15
CA LEU A 400 -5.56 -11.21 -5.59
C LEU A 400 -5.03 -10.24 -4.52
N ASP A 401 -5.40 -10.44 -3.25
CA ASP A 401 -4.89 -9.64 -2.14
C ASP A 401 -3.37 -9.76 -2.01
N ALA A 402 -2.82 -10.97 -2.13
CA ALA A 402 -1.37 -11.19 -2.07
C ALA A 402 -0.62 -10.48 -3.20
N TRP A 403 -1.15 -10.52 -4.42
CA TRP A 403 -0.55 -9.86 -5.58
C TRP A 403 -0.57 -8.33 -5.43
N ALA A 404 -1.70 -7.78 -5.00
CA ALA A 404 -1.86 -6.35 -4.80
C ALA A 404 -0.89 -5.84 -3.72
N VAL A 405 -0.76 -6.53 -2.58
CA VAL A 405 0.22 -6.15 -1.53
C VAL A 405 1.65 -6.16 -2.07
N ALA A 406 2.04 -7.21 -2.79
CA ALA A 406 3.38 -7.34 -3.33
C ALA A 406 3.73 -6.22 -4.32
N SER A 407 2.82 -5.95 -5.28
CA SER A 407 3.00 -4.90 -6.29
C SER A 407 3.02 -3.49 -5.67
N PHE A 408 2.04 -3.16 -4.81
CA PHE A 408 1.97 -1.83 -4.19
C PHE A 408 3.09 -1.54 -3.19
N THR A 409 3.67 -2.57 -2.57
CA THR A 409 4.87 -2.42 -1.74
C THR A 409 6.02 -1.85 -2.55
N VAL A 410 6.31 -2.44 -3.71
CA VAL A 410 7.40 -1.99 -4.59
C VAL A 410 7.10 -0.65 -5.24
N ILE A 411 5.85 -0.42 -5.69
CA ILE A 411 5.42 0.88 -6.22
C ILE A 411 5.62 1.99 -5.18
N GLY A 412 5.29 1.75 -3.91
CA GLY A 412 5.46 2.73 -2.84
C GLY A 412 6.92 3.12 -2.61
N VAL A 413 7.85 2.17 -2.66
CA VAL A 413 9.30 2.48 -2.59
C VAL A 413 9.74 3.26 -3.83
N GLY A 414 9.31 2.85 -5.02
CA GLY A 414 9.66 3.54 -6.27
C GLY A 414 9.27 5.03 -6.23
N VAL A 415 8.06 5.33 -5.77
CA VAL A 415 7.60 6.72 -5.62
C VAL A 415 8.38 7.49 -4.55
N ALA A 416 8.81 6.84 -3.47
CA ALA A 416 9.68 7.49 -2.49
C ALA A 416 11.01 7.95 -3.11
N VAL A 417 11.58 7.17 -4.03
CA VAL A 417 12.82 7.56 -4.70
C VAL A 417 12.59 8.66 -5.73
N GLU A 418 11.53 8.57 -6.53
CA GLU A 418 11.16 9.62 -7.49
C GLU A 418 10.97 10.98 -6.82
N SER A 419 10.31 10.98 -5.66
CA SER A 419 10.10 12.17 -4.85
C SER A 419 11.33 12.58 -4.04
N GLN A 420 12.48 11.93 -4.26
CA GLN A 420 13.76 12.18 -3.57
C GLN A 420 13.62 12.18 -2.03
N ALA A 421 12.75 11.31 -1.49
CA ALA A 421 12.51 11.21 -0.06
C ALA A 421 13.73 10.59 0.64
N SER A 422 14.57 11.44 1.22
CA SER A 422 15.79 11.05 1.92
C SER A 422 15.62 11.04 3.45
N PRO A 423 16.18 10.04 4.16
CA PRO A 423 16.92 8.88 3.64
C PRO A 423 16.00 7.73 3.16
N LEU A 424 16.36 7.08 2.06
CA LEU A 424 15.52 6.05 1.41
C LEU A 424 15.27 4.80 2.28
N TRP A 425 16.25 4.38 3.08
CA TRP A 425 16.09 3.22 3.98
C TRP A 425 14.95 3.40 5.00
N LEU A 426 14.57 4.66 5.28
CA LEU A 426 13.44 5.01 6.15
C LEU A 426 12.17 5.26 5.35
N TRP A 427 12.24 6.15 4.36
CA TRP A 427 11.04 6.58 3.62
C TRP A 427 10.51 5.54 2.65
N GLY A 428 11.37 4.69 2.08
CA GLY A 428 10.96 3.59 1.20
C GLY A 428 9.96 2.65 1.89
N PRO A 429 10.30 2.04 3.04
CA PRO A 429 9.37 1.18 3.78
C PRO A 429 8.09 1.89 4.22
N VAL A 430 8.18 3.16 4.63
CA VAL A 430 6.99 3.94 5.04
C VAL A 430 6.04 4.11 3.85
N MET A 431 6.54 4.55 2.70
CA MET A 431 5.73 4.74 1.49
C MET A 431 5.20 3.42 0.94
N ALA A 432 5.94 2.33 1.08
CA ALA A 432 5.48 0.98 0.77
C ALA A 432 4.22 0.61 1.58
N VAL A 433 4.24 0.82 2.90
CA VAL A 433 3.08 0.54 3.77
C VAL A 433 1.91 1.46 3.50
N VAL A 434 2.15 2.76 3.33
CA VAL A 434 1.08 3.72 3.01
C VAL A 434 0.39 3.32 1.72
N THR A 435 1.16 2.95 0.69
CA THR A 435 0.61 2.53 -0.61
C THR A 435 -0.16 1.21 -0.50
N ALA A 436 0.43 0.18 0.11
CA ALA A 436 -0.14 -1.16 0.09
C ALA A 436 -1.24 -1.39 1.15
N SER A 437 -1.19 -0.70 2.29
CA SER A 437 -1.98 -1.05 3.48
C SER A 437 -3.01 -0.01 3.89
N PHE A 438 -2.73 1.30 3.74
CA PHE A 438 -3.65 2.32 4.26
C PHE A 438 -4.98 2.36 3.52
N GLY A 439 -5.00 2.01 2.22
CA GLY A 439 -6.24 1.84 1.46
C GLY A 439 -7.16 0.76 2.06
N VAL A 440 -6.58 -0.35 2.51
CA VAL A 440 -7.29 -1.45 3.17
C VAL A 440 -7.79 -1.05 4.55
N ILE A 441 -6.98 -0.31 5.33
CA ILE A 441 -7.42 0.25 6.62
C ILE A 441 -8.63 1.16 6.43
N MET A 442 -8.57 2.09 5.46
CA MET A 442 -9.70 2.99 5.18
C MET A 442 -10.96 2.21 4.80
N ARG A 443 -10.82 1.16 3.99
CA ARG A 443 -11.93 0.26 3.63
C ARG A 443 -12.58 -0.36 4.87
N ASP A 444 -11.78 -0.90 5.79
CA ASP A 444 -12.27 -1.62 6.96
C ASP A 444 -12.89 -0.66 8.00
N VAL A 445 -12.37 0.56 8.12
CA VAL A 445 -12.98 1.64 8.89
C VAL A 445 -14.36 1.99 8.33
N VAL A 446 -14.50 2.12 6.99
CA VAL A 446 -15.79 2.37 6.34
C VAL A 446 -16.77 1.21 6.54
N ARG A 447 -16.29 -0.04 6.58
CA ARG A 447 -17.10 -1.23 6.94
C ARG A 447 -17.59 -1.23 8.39
N SER A 448 -17.15 -0.27 9.24
CA SER A 448 -17.39 -0.25 10.69
C SER A 448 -16.95 -1.55 11.38
N ASP A 449 -15.92 -2.19 10.84
CA ASP A 449 -15.36 -3.41 11.43
C ASP A 449 -14.38 -3.03 12.56
N PHE A 450 -14.84 -3.13 13.80
CA PHE A 450 -14.01 -2.86 14.99
C PHE A 450 -12.89 -3.91 15.20
N ASN A 451 -12.88 -4.98 14.40
CA ASN A 451 -11.79 -5.94 14.27
C ASN A 451 -11.09 -5.75 12.91
N ILE A 452 -10.21 -4.74 12.82
CA ILE A 452 -9.31 -4.62 11.67
C ILE A 452 -8.32 -5.78 11.73
N ASP A 453 -8.63 -6.88 11.03
CA ASP A 453 -7.85 -8.13 11.04
C ASP A 453 -6.39 -7.90 10.67
N MET A 454 -6.15 -6.96 9.74
CA MET A 454 -4.83 -6.52 9.30
C MET A 454 -3.93 -6.01 10.44
N LEU A 455 -4.51 -5.42 11.49
CA LEU A 455 -3.78 -4.88 12.64
C LEU A 455 -3.72 -5.85 13.83
N LYS A 456 -4.39 -7.00 13.73
CA LYS A 456 -4.54 -7.94 14.85
C LYS A 456 -3.96 -9.30 14.56
N ARG A 457 -4.41 -9.95 13.49
CA ARG A 457 -4.14 -11.38 13.22
C ARG A 457 -3.28 -11.58 11.97
N ASP A 458 -3.39 -10.69 11.01
CA ASP A 458 -2.84 -10.90 9.67
C ASP A 458 -1.47 -10.24 9.51
N SER A 459 -0.46 -10.98 9.03
CA SER A 459 0.87 -10.42 8.72
C SER A 459 0.86 -9.64 7.39
N PHE A 460 -0.02 -8.66 7.26
CA PHE A 460 -0.24 -7.92 6.02
C PHE A 460 0.71 -6.73 5.91
N ALA A 461 0.72 -5.86 6.92
CA ALA A 461 1.54 -4.66 6.93
C ALA A 461 3.02 -5.00 7.11
N GLU A 462 3.34 -6.04 7.87
CA GLU A 462 4.70 -6.54 8.12
C GLU A 462 5.39 -6.96 6.83
N ILE A 463 4.67 -7.65 5.93
CA ILE A 463 5.22 -8.04 4.62
C ILE A 463 5.56 -6.80 3.80
N SER A 464 4.72 -5.76 3.87
CA SER A 464 4.98 -4.50 3.18
C SER A 464 6.18 -3.76 3.79
N VAL A 465 6.32 -3.73 5.13
CA VAL A 465 7.49 -3.15 5.81
C VAL A 465 8.77 -3.89 5.42
N LEU A 466 8.79 -5.21 5.60
CA LEU A 466 9.98 -6.02 5.33
C LEU A 466 10.35 -6.01 3.85
N GLY A 467 9.36 -6.08 2.96
CA GLY A 467 9.55 -5.95 1.52
C GLY A 467 10.07 -4.57 1.13
N GLY A 468 9.52 -3.51 1.73
CA GLY A 468 9.99 -2.14 1.53
C GLY A 468 11.43 -1.94 1.99
N ILE A 469 11.82 -2.50 3.14
CA ILE A 469 13.22 -2.48 3.63
C ILE A 469 14.12 -3.23 2.65
N LEU A 470 13.76 -4.47 2.32
CA LEU A 470 14.54 -5.31 1.42
C LEU A 470 14.78 -4.62 0.08
N TYR A 471 13.72 -4.11 -0.56
CA TYR A 471 13.85 -3.46 -1.86
C TYR A 471 14.65 -2.16 -1.77
N SER A 472 14.42 -1.34 -0.74
CA SER A 472 15.22 -0.12 -0.52
C SER A 472 16.70 -0.44 -0.34
N LEU A 473 17.06 -1.50 0.40
CA LEU A 473 18.44 -1.91 0.59
C LEU A 473 19.08 -2.43 -0.70
N ILE A 474 18.36 -3.18 -1.52
CA ILE A 474 18.88 -3.64 -2.82
C ILE A 474 19.16 -2.45 -3.75
N LEU A 475 18.28 -1.44 -3.73
CA LEU A 475 18.47 -0.22 -4.53
C LEU A 475 19.61 0.66 -3.98
N LEU A 476 19.82 0.70 -2.67
CA LEU A 476 20.90 1.46 -2.03
C LEU A 476 22.26 0.79 -2.14
N TRP A 477 22.30 -0.54 -2.27
CA TRP A 477 23.53 -1.31 -2.33
C TRP A 477 23.49 -2.28 -3.52
N PRO A 478 23.50 -1.76 -4.77
CA PRO A 478 23.42 -2.60 -5.93
C PRO A 478 24.67 -3.50 -6.03
N PRO A 479 24.51 -4.81 -6.31
CA PRO A 479 25.63 -5.73 -6.46
C PRO A 479 26.38 -5.57 -7.81
N VAL A 480 25.77 -4.90 -8.79
CA VAL A 480 26.26 -4.67 -10.16
C VAL A 480 25.92 -3.22 -10.55
N GLU A 481 26.52 -2.70 -11.62
CA GLU A 481 26.19 -1.38 -12.19
C GLU A 481 24.68 -1.15 -12.37
N LEU A 482 24.26 0.08 -12.07
CA LEU A 482 22.86 0.49 -12.10
C LEU A 482 22.37 0.55 -13.55
N SER A 483 21.31 -0.20 -13.86
CA SER A 483 20.74 -0.26 -15.21
C SER A 483 19.23 -0.47 -15.17
N LEU A 484 18.53 -0.12 -16.26
CA LEU A 484 17.09 -0.40 -16.40
C LEU A 484 16.79 -1.90 -16.27
N GLY A 485 17.64 -2.76 -16.84
CA GLY A 485 17.51 -4.21 -16.72
C GLY A 485 17.64 -4.70 -15.28
N PHE A 486 18.59 -4.16 -14.52
CA PHE A 486 18.74 -4.46 -13.10
C PHE A 486 17.48 -4.09 -12.29
N ILE A 487 16.92 -2.89 -12.53
CA ILE A 487 15.70 -2.45 -11.84
C ILE A 487 14.52 -3.34 -12.21
N LEU A 488 14.35 -3.67 -13.50
CA LEU A 488 13.28 -4.55 -13.96
C LEU A 488 13.37 -5.92 -13.28
N ILE A 489 14.53 -6.57 -13.32
CA ILE A 489 14.71 -7.92 -12.76
C ILE A 489 14.51 -7.89 -11.24
N THR A 490 15.11 -6.94 -10.55
CA THR A 490 15.01 -6.81 -9.09
C THR A 490 13.58 -6.54 -8.65
N THR A 491 12.88 -5.63 -9.34
CA THR A 491 11.47 -5.30 -9.07
C THR A 491 10.58 -6.53 -9.17
N HIS A 492 10.68 -7.28 -10.27
CA HIS A 492 9.90 -8.51 -10.47
C HIS A 492 10.27 -9.60 -9.45
N ALA A 493 11.57 -9.77 -9.17
CA ALA A 493 12.04 -10.76 -8.20
C ALA A 493 11.48 -10.46 -6.79
N VAL A 494 11.50 -9.20 -6.37
CA VAL A 494 10.93 -8.78 -5.08
C VAL A 494 9.41 -8.96 -5.06
N ILE A 495 8.69 -8.59 -6.12
CA ILE A 495 7.24 -8.80 -6.19
C ILE A 495 6.90 -10.29 -6.06
N VAL A 496 7.59 -11.16 -6.80
CA VAL A 496 7.37 -12.62 -6.72
C VAL A 496 7.69 -13.14 -5.31
N LEU A 497 8.79 -12.69 -4.71
CA LEU A 497 9.16 -13.06 -3.35
C LEU A 497 8.07 -12.66 -2.34
N LEU A 498 7.58 -11.42 -2.40
CA LEU A 498 6.54 -10.91 -1.50
C LEU A 498 5.19 -11.59 -1.73
N PHE A 499 4.85 -11.86 -2.99
CA PHE A 499 3.65 -12.60 -3.35
C PHE A 499 3.66 -14.01 -2.74
N LEU A 500 4.77 -14.74 -2.90
CA LEU A 500 4.94 -16.07 -2.33
C LEU A 500 4.98 -16.03 -0.79
N ALA A 501 5.63 -15.04 -0.20
CA ALA A 501 5.65 -14.85 1.25
C ALA A 501 4.24 -14.63 1.80
N ARG A 502 3.45 -13.75 1.16
CA ARG A 502 2.06 -13.49 1.56
C ARG A 502 1.17 -14.69 1.36
N LEU A 503 1.31 -15.41 0.24
CA LEU A 503 0.57 -16.64 0.00
C LEU A 503 0.92 -17.73 1.03
N GLY A 504 2.20 -17.84 1.39
CA GLY A 504 2.68 -18.73 2.44
C GLY A 504 2.03 -18.45 3.79
N VAL A 505 2.00 -17.19 4.22
CA VAL A 505 1.28 -16.77 5.44
C VAL A 505 -0.19 -17.19 5.40
N LEU A 506 -0.86 -16.92 4.27
CA LEU A 506 -2.28 -17.22 4.09
C LEU A 506 -2.60 -18.72 3.99
N TYR A 507 -1.65 -19.56 3.58
CA TYR A 507 -1.84 -21.00 3.42
C TYR A 507 -1.44 -21.79 4.68
N TRP A 508 -0.35 -21.42 5.33
CA TRP A 508 0.11 -22.08 6.55
C TRP A 508 -0.66 -21.66 7.80
N GLY A 509 -1.38 -20.52 7.76
CA GLY A 509 -2.28 -20.09 8.84
C GLY A 509 -1.58 -19.90 10.19
N ARG A 510 -0.26 -19.65 10.18
CA ARG A 510 0.49 -19.41 11.41
C ARG A 510 0.07 -18.07 12.00
N PRO A 511 -0.11 -17.97 13.33
CA PRO A 511 -0.36 -16.68 13.97
C PRO A 511 0.81 -15.74 13.70
N ASN A 512 0.50 -14.46 13.51
CA ASN A 512 1.51 -13.44 13.28
C ASN A 512 2.52 -13.42 14.44
N PRO A 513 3.83 -13.65 14.19
CA PRO A 513 4.83 -13.72 15.26
C PRO A 513 5.03 -12.38 15.98
N LEU A 514 4.62 -11.26 15.37
CA LEU A 514 4.67 -9.93 15.96
C LEU A 514 3.35 -9.52 16.64
N GLN A 515 2.37 -10.41 16.68
CA GLN A 515 1.12 -10.17 17.41
C GLN A 515 1.42 -10.00 18.90
N MET A 516 1.01 -8.86 19.48
CA MET A 516 1.16 -8.62 20.91
C MET A 516 0.16 -9.49 21.70
N GLY A 517 0.65 -10.20 22.71
CA GLY A 517 -0.12 -11.15 23.52
C GLY A 517 -0.01 -12.59 23.02
N ASP A 518 0.02 -13.56 23.94
CA ASP A 518 0.13 -14.98 23.57
C ASP A 518 -1.16 -15.44 22.85
N PRO A 519 -1.09 -16.00 21.61
CA PRO A 519 -2.27 -16.54 20.92
C PRO A 519 -3.04 -17.59 21.74
N HIS A 520 -2.40 -18.24 22.73
CA HIS A 520 -3.03 -19.18 23.66
C HIS A 520 -3.86 -18.50 24.77
N THR A 521 -3.77 -17.17 24.93
CA THR A 521 -4.64 -16.41 25.83
C THR A 521 -5.92 -15.92 25.16
N LEU A 522 -6.04 -16.07 23.84
CA LEU A 522 -7.28 -15.78 23.12
C LEU A 522 -8.37 -16.82 23.47
N PRO A 523 -9.56 -16.40 23.94
CA PRO A 523 -10.65 -17.30 24.36
C PRO A 523 -11.02 -18.35 23.30
N GLU A 524 -10.98 -17.95 22.02
CA GLU A 524 -11.28 -18.80 20.86
C GLU A 524 -10.31 -20.01 20.75
N ARG A 525 -9.00 -19.80 20.97
CA ARG A 525 -8.02 -20.90 20.90
C ARG A 525 -8.05 -21.80 22.13
N ARG A 526 -8.48 -21.28 23.29
CA ARG A 526 -8.75 -22.11 24.47
C ARG A 526 -9.97 -23.02 24.25
N LEU A 527 -11.01 -22.50 23.58
CA LEU A 527 -12.17 -23.30 23.15
C LEU A 527 -11.80 -24.34 22.08
N GLU A 528 -10.95 -24.00 21.10
CA GLU A 528 -10.45 -24.98 20.12
C GLU A 528 -9.52 -26.05 20.73
N ALA A 529 -8.73 -25.68 21.75
CA ALA A 529 -7.90 -26.64 22.48
C ALA A 529 -8.76 -27.57 23.33
N LEU A 530 -9.84 -27.05 23.93
CA LEU A 530 -10.87 -27.82 24.62
C LEU A 530 -11.59 -28.76 23.64
N ALA A 531 -12.03 -28.26 22.48
CA ALA A 531 -12.65 -29.06 21.42
C ALA A 531 -11.77 -30.23 20.94
N ARG A 532 -10.44 -30.02 20.92
CA ARG A 532 -9.46 -31.07 20.58
C ARG A 532 -9.21 -32.06 21.71
N ARG A 533 -9.34 -31.63 22.97
CA ARG A 533 -9.15 -32.48 24.16
C ARG A 533 -10.40 -33.30 24.49
N GLU A 534 -11.58 -32.75 24.22
CA GLU A 534 -12.90 -33.28 24.57
C GLU A 534 -13.83 -33.26 23.33
N PRO A 535 -13.53 -34.02 22.27
CA PRO A 535 -14.21 -33.91 20.97
C PRO A 535 -15.69 -34.31 21.03
N GLU A 536 -16.05 -35.28 21.87
CA GLU A 536 -17.43 -35.73 22.05
C GLU A 536 -18.28 -34.63 22.71
N ALA A 537 -17.78 -34.02 23.78
CA ALA A 537 -18.43 -32.91 24.48
C ALA A 537 -18.64 -31.70 23.55
N TRP A 538 -17.65 -31.38 22.72
CA TRP A 538 -17.74 -30.28 21.77
C TRP A 538 -18.72 -30.56 20.62
N SER A 539 -18.79 -31.81 20.13
CA SER A 539 -19.76 -32.20 19.09
C SER A 539 -21.21 -32.09 19.59
N SER A 540 -21.46 -32.48 20.83
CA SER A 540 -22.76 -32.37 21.49
C SER A 540 -23.17 -30.90 21.70
N LEU A 541 -22.22 -30.05 22.08
CA LEU A 541 -22.43 -28.60 22.26
C LEU A 541 -22.72 -27.88 20.94
N THR A 542 -21.98 -28.23 19.89
CA THR A 542 -22.12 -27.63 18.56
C THR A 542 -23.35 -28.13 17.81
N GLY A 543 -23.76 -29.39 18.00
CA GLY A 543 -25.03 -29.92 17.48
C GLY A 543 -26.25 -29.15 18.01
N TYR A 544 -26.20 -28.73 19.28
CA TYR A 544 -27.22 -27.87 19.90
C TYR A 544 -27.26 -26.44 19.35
N LEU A 545 -26.15 -25.98 18.75
CA LEU A 545 -25.95 -24.64 18.21
C LEU A 545 -26.20 -24.55 16.71
N THR A 546 -26.46 -25.68 16.03
CA THR A 546 -26.70 -25.66 14.59
C THR A 546 -28.11 -25.20 14.26
N GLU A 547 -28.17 -24.10 13.51
CA GLU A 547 -29.39 -23.58 12.93
C GLU A 547 -29.71 -24.30 11.61
N ASP A 548 -31.00 -24.43 11.27
CA ASP A 548 -31.45 -24.78 9.94
C ASP A 548 -31.18 -23.65 8.93
N ASP A 549 -31.45 -23.89 7.65
CA ASP A 549 -31.16 -22.94 6.57
C ASP A 549 -31.92 -21.60 6.70
N GLU A 550 -32.83 -21.47 7.69
CA GLU A 550 -33.62 -20.29 8.01
C GLU A 550 -33.17 -19.58 9.30
N GLY A 551 -32.06 -20.02 9.91
CA GLY A 551 -31.49 -19.42 11.12
C GLY A 551 -32.19 -19.81 12.41
N ARG A 552 -32.87 -20.97 12.45
CA ARG A 552 -33.56 -21.48 13.65
C ARG A 552 -32.84 -22.72 14.17
N ALA A 553 -32.67 -22.88 15.49
CA ALA A 553 -32.05 -24.08 16.06
C ALA A 553 -32.75 -25.36 15.56
N ARG A 554 -31.97 -26.33 15.06
CA ARG A 554 -32.53 -27.60 14.57
C ARG A 554 -33.18 -28.38 15.72
N PRO A 555 -34.36 -28.99 15.50
CA PRO A 555 -35.00 -29.83 16.51
C PRO A 555 -34.14 -31.08 16.75
N VAL A 556 -33.65 -31.25 17.98
CA VAL A 556 -32.87 -32.41 18.43
C VAL A 556 -33.81 -33.47 19.00
N ASP A 557 -33.52 -34.76 18.76
CA ASP A 557 -34.31 -35.89 19.25
C ASP A 557 -34.40 -35.87 20.80
N PRO A 558 -35.61 -35.99 21.40
CA PRO A 558 -35.79 -35.91 22.85
C PRO A 558 -34.97 -36.93 23.66
N GLY A 559 -34.61 -38.08 23.06
CA GLY A 559 -33.76 -39.09 23.68
C GLY A 559 -32.27 -38.74 23.68
N GLU A 560 -31.80 -37.96 22.71
CA GLU A 560 -30.46 -37.36 22.69
C GLU A 560 -30.34 -36.22 23.70
N LEU A 561 -31.39 -35.40 23.83
CA LEU A 561 -31.48 -34.25 24.74
C LEU A 561 -31.32 -34.64 26.22
N GLU A 562 -31.94 -35.77 26.60
CA GLU A 562 -31.89 -36.31 27.97
C GLU A 562 -30.55 -36.98 28.29
N ARG A 563 -29.89 -37.57 27.28
CA ARG A 563 -28.53 -38.11 27.38
C ARG A 563 -27.52 -36.97 27.54
N LEU A 564 -27.65 -35.92 26.72
CA LEU A 564 -26.86 -34.70 26.79
C LEU A 564 -27.00 -33.99 28.14
N HIS A 565 -28.21 -33.89 28.69
CA HIS A 565 -28.46 -33.25 29.99
C HIS A 565 -27.72 -33.95 31.15
N LYS A 566 -27.62 -35.29 31.10
CA LYS A 566 -26.86 -36.09 32.07
C LYS A 566 -25.34 -35.95 31.88
N ASP A 567 -24.88 -35.83 30.63
CA ASP A 567 -23.46 -35.61 30.32
C ASP A 567 -23.04 -34.13 30.54
N PHE A 568 -24.01 -33.20 30.54
CA PHE A 568 -23.84 -31.74 30.65
C PHE A 568 -23.20 -31.28 31.97
N GLU A 569 -23.46 -31.99 33.07
CA GLU A 569 -23.03 -31.56 34.41
C GLU A 569 -21.57 -31.96 34.70
N TYR A 570 -21.11 -33.09 34.14
CA TYR A 570 -19.75 -33.60 34.34
C TYR A 570 -18.75 -33.04 33.31
N LEU A 571 -19.15 -32.87 32.04
CA LEU A 571 -18.25 -32.44 30.96
C LEU A 571 -18.01 -30.92 30.90
N LEU A 572 -18.95 -30.09 31.38
CA LEU A 572 -18.83 -28.63 31.31
C LEU A 572 -18.17 -28.00 32.53
N GLN A 573 -17.93 -28.75 33.61
CA GLN A 573 -17.31 -28.21 34.82
C GLN A 573 -15.92 -27.58 34.55
N PRO A 574 -15.02 -28.18 33.75
CA PRO A 574 -13.74 -27.56 33.36
C PRO A 574 -13.93 -26.32 32.48
N VAL A 575 -14.99 -26.30 31.65
CA VAL A 575 -15.32 -25.21 30.72
C VAL A 575 -15.88 -24.00 31.47
N PHE A 576 -16.76 -24.22 32.44
CA PHE A 576 -17.29 -23.19 33.33
C PHE A 576 -16.20 -22.62 34.24
N ALA A 577 -15.28 -23.45 34.72
CA ALA A 577 -14.12 -23.01 35.50
C ALA A 577 -13.19 -22.10 34.66
N GLU A 578 -12.90 -22.48 33.41
CA GLU A 578 -12.05 -21.67 32.52
C GLU A 578 -12.76 -20.39 32.04
N LEU A 579 -14.06 -20.44 31.77
CA LEU A 579 -14.91 -19.27 31.47
C LEU A 579 -15.10 -18.33 32.67
N GLY A 580 -15.01 -18.85 33.89
CA GLY A 580 -14.98 -18.08 35.13
C GLY A 580 -13.62 -17.40 35.35
N ARG A 581 -12.53 -18.10 35.03
CA ARG A 581 -11.16 -17.58 35.09
C ARG A 581 -10.90 -16.48 34.05
N LEU A 582 -11.40 -16.65 32.83
CA LEU A 582 -11.40 -15.65 31.74
C LEU A 582 -12.23 -14.41 32.05
N ALA A 583 -13.26 -14.52 32.89
CA ALA A 583 -14.08 -13.38 33.32
C ALA A 583 -13.39 -12.49 34.37
N GLY A 584 -12.26 -12.94 34.95
CA GLY A 584 -11.47 -12.19 35.92
C GLY A 584 -10.29 -11.41 35.34
N GLU A 585 -10.00 -11.54 34.04
CA GLU A 585 -8.91 -10.81 33.37
C GLU A 585 -9.45 -9.54 32.67
N PRO A 586 -8.72 -8.41 32.71
CA PRO A 586 -9.19 -7.16 32.12
C PRO A 586 -9.14 -7.25 30.58
N LEU A 587 -10.30 -7.48 29.95
CA LEU A 587 -10.48 -7.48 28.50
C LEU A 587 -11.01 -6.12 28.00
N LEU A 588 -10.49 -5.65 26.86
CA LEU A 588 -10.91 -4.41 26.20
C LEU A 588 -12.43 -4.33 26.04
N GLU A 589 -12.99 -3.20 26.47
CA GLU A 589 -14.40 -2.90 26.73
C GLU A 589 -15.37 -3.18 25.56
N ALA A 590 -14.87 -3.27 24.32
CA ALA A 590 -15.66 -3.59 23.13
C ALA A 590 -15.87 -5.11 22.93
N ALA A 591 -14.89 -5.94 23.30
CA ALA A 591 -14.99 -7.39 23.26
C ALA A 591 -15.82 -7.92 24.43
N ALA A 592 -15.65 -7.33 25.62
CA ALA A 592 -16.47 -7.63 26.81
C ALA A 592 -17.97 -7.40 26.51
N ARG A 593 -18.34 -6.26 25.93
CA ARG A 593 -19.76 -5.94 25.65
C ARG A 593 -20.41 -6.83 24.56
N ARG A 594 -19.67 -7.30 23.56
CA ARG A 594 -20.19 -8.24 22.54
C ARG A 594 -20.24 -9.68 23.06
N HIS A 595 -19.25 -10.11 23.84
CA HIS A 595 -19.15 -11.46 24.37
C HIS A 595 -20.10 -11.67 25.58
N GLU A 596 -20.27 -10.67 26.44
CA GLU A 596 -21.19 -10.67 27.58
C GLU A 596 -22.64 -10.53 27.09
N ALA A 597 -22.91 -9.73 26.06
CA ALA A 597 -24.24 -9.67 25.43
C ALA A 597 -24.62 -10.98 24.71
N LEU A 598 -23.69 -11.67 24.05
CA LEU A 598 -23.96 -12.99 23.47
C LEU A 598 -24.12 -14.06 24.55
N ARG A 599 -23.27 -14.06 25.57
CA ARG A 599 -23.27 -15.02 26.69
C ARG A 599 -24.51 -14.89 27.56
N ASP A 600 -25.00 -13.67 27.79
CA ASP A 600 -26.24 -13.43 28.54
C ASP A 600 -27.48 -13.72 27.68
N ARG A 601 -27.47 -13.36 26.38
CA ARG A 601 -28.54 -13.76 25.44
C ARG A 601 -28.65 -15.28 25.33
N PHE A 602 -27.53 -15.98 25.21
CA PHE A 602 -27.49 -17.43 25.07
C PHE A 602 -27.91 -18.14 26.36
N ARG A 603 -27.48 -17.66 27.53
CA ARG A 603 -27.84 -18.27 28.83
C ARG A 603 -29.26 -17.97 29.27
N LEU A 604 -29.85 -16.87 28.82
CA LEU A 604 -31.24 -16.54 29.10
C LEU A 604 -32.15 -17.32 28.14
N VAL A 605 -31.86 -17.29 26.84
CA VAL A 605 -32.65 -18.01 25.82
C VAL A 605 -32.58 -19.52 26.03
N ALA A 606 -31.39 -20.10 26.25
CA ALA A 606 -31.27 -21.55 26.48
C ALA A 606 -31.94 -22.01 27.80
N ARG A 607 -31.97 -21.17 28.85
CA ARG A 607 -32.71 -21.51 30.08
C ARG A 607 -34.22 -21.34 29.92
N LEU A 608 -34.66 -20.32 29.18
CA LEU A 608 -36.07 -20.08 28.88
C LEU A 608 -36.65 -21.14 27.95
N GLU A 609 -35.90 -21.53 26.92
CA GLU A 609 -36.25 -22.59 25.96
C GLU A 609 -36.32 -23.95 26.66
N GLN A 610 -35.33 -24.32 27.48
CA GLN A 610 -35.35 -25.57 28.25
C GLN A 610 -36.53 -25.62 29.24
N GLN A 611 -36.85 -24.50 29.91
CA GLN A 611 -37.98 -24.44 30.83
C GLN A 611 -39.34 -24.41 30.11
N MET A 612 -39.42 -23.82 28.91
CA MET A 612 -40.60 -23.90 28.03
C MET A 612 -40.80 -25.31 27.48
N TYR A 613 -39.72 -26.00 27.11
CA TYR A 613 -39.72 -27.38 26.64
C TYR A 613 -40.21 -28.34 27.72
N ASP A 614 -39.75 -28.18 28.98
CA ASP A 614 -40.23 -28.95 30.13
C ASP A 614 -41.72 -28.69 30.45
N HIS A 615 -42.23 -27.49 30.15
CA HIS A 615 -43.63 -27.13 30.36
C HIS A 615 -44.54 -27.68 29.26
N LEU A 616 -44.10 -27.64 28.00
CA LEU A 616 -44.83 -28.13 26.82
C LEU A 616 -44.88 -29.66 26.74
N ARG A 617 -43.90 -30.37 27.29
CA ARG A 617 -43.83 -31.86 27.26
C ARG A 617 -44.74 -32.54 28.30
N ALA A 618 -45.23 -31.81 29.31
CA ALA A 618 -46.09 -32.37 30.35
C ALA A 618 -47.59 -32.30 30.00
N THR A 619 -47.98 -32.89 28.87
CA THR A 619 -49.38 -33.12 28.52
C THR A 619 -50.05 -33.99 29.58
N VAL A 620 -51.15 -33.49 30.17
CA VAL A 620 -52.06 -34.30 30.97
C VAL A 620 -52.92 -35.09 29.99
N THR A 621 -52.46 -36.26 29.57
CA THR A 621 -53.34 -37.32 29.08
C THR A 621 -54.21 -37.78 30.25
N ASP A 622 -55.53 -37.72 30.06
CA ASP A 622 -56.63 -38.10 30.98
C ASP A 622 -57.23 -36.98 31.83
N MET A 623 -58.11 -36.18 31.22
CA MET A 623 -58.99 -35.20 31.87
C MET A 623 -60.37 -35.19 31.15
N GLU A 624 -61.36 -35.91 31.68
CA GLU A 624 -62.68 -36.12 31.06
C GLU A 624 -63.86 -35.37 31.75
N THR A 625 -63.63 -34.56 32.79
CA THR A 625 -64.76 -34.00 33.60
C THR A 625 -64.87 -32.47 33.60
N ALA A 626 -66.03 -31.94 33.98
CA ALA A 626 -66.33 -30.49 33.94
C ALA A 626 -65.42 -29.61 34.85
N ALA A 627 -64.76 -30.19 35.85
CA ALA A 627 -63.72 -29.50 36.65
C ALA A 627 -62.44 -29.20 35.83
N ASP A 628 -62.27 -29.87 34.68
CA ASP A 628 -61.09 -29.80 33.83
C ASP A 628 -61.17 -28.68 32.78
N GLU A 629 -62.35 -28.10 32.53
CA GLU A 629 -62.50 -26.95 31.63
C GLU A 629 -61.98 -25.65 32.25
N VAL A 630 -62.17 -25.46 33.56
CA VAL A 630 -61.64 -24.28 34.27
C VAL A 630 -60.12 -24.33 34.34
N ALA A 631 -59.55 -25.51 34.56
CA ALA A 631 -58.10 -25.72 34.55
C ALA A 631 -57.50 -25.48 33.14
N ARG A 632 -58.13 -25.99 32.08
CA ARG A 632 -57.71 -25.76 30.68
C ARG A 632 -57.84 -24.30 30.25
N ALA A 633 -58.93 -23.63 30.63
CA ALA A 633 -59.13 -22.21 30.33
C ALA A 633 -58.12 -21.31 31.07
N LEU A 634 -57.76 -21.67 32.32
CA LEU A 634 -56.71 -21.00 33.08
C LEU A 634 -55.35 -21.22 32.42
N GLU A 635 -55.00 -22.45 32.05
CA GLU A 635 -53.73 -22.80 31.40
C GLU A 635 -53.58 -22.09 30.04
N GLY A 636 -54.63 -22.07 29.21
CA GLY A 636 -54.63 -21.35 27.93
C GLY A 636 -54.38 -19.84 28.10
N ARG A 637 -55.04 -19.20 29.08
CA ARG A 637 -54.83 -17.77 29.36
C ARG A 637 -53.44 -17.46 29.90
N VAL A 638 -52.85 -18.38 30.68
CA VAL A 638 -51.48 -18.25 31.19
C VAL A 638 -50.47 -18.36 30.05
N LEU A 639 -50.66 -19.30 29.13
CA LEU A 639 -49.79 -19.48 27.95
C LEU A 639 -49.85 -18.30 26.99
N GLU A 640 -51.04 -17.74 26.75
CA GLU A 640 -51.22 -16.60 25.87
C GLU A 640 -50.61 -15.32 26.46
N ALA A 641 -50.76 -15.11 27.78
CA ALA A 641 -50.12 -14.02 28.51
C ALA A 641 -48.58 -14.14 28.51
N LEU A 642 -48.04 -15.36 28.66
CA LEU A 642 -46.61 -15.65 28.60
C LEU A 642 -46.01 -15.34 27.24
N ARG A 643 -46.70 -15.70 26.16
CA ARG A 643 -46.25 -15.46 24.80
C ARG A 643 -46.14 -13.96 24.49
N GLY A 644 -47.17 -13.19 24.85
CA GLY A 644 -47.14 -11.73 24.72
C GLY A 644 -46.04 -11.05 25.56
N LEU A 645 -45.71 -11.61 26.73
CA LEU A 645 -44.63 -11.14 27.60
C LEU A 645 -43.24 -11.42 27.03
N LEU A 646 -43.05 -12.57 26.38
CA LEU A 646 -41.80 -12.94 25.73
C LEU A 646 -41.53 -12.08 24.50
N ASP A 647 -42.56 -11.80 23.69
CA ASP A 647 -42.43 -10.91 22.53
C ASP A 647 -42.08 -9.48 22.96
N ALA A 648 -42.76 -8.98 24.00
CA ALA A 648 -42.49 -7.69 24.64
C ALA A 648 -41.06 -7.59 25.23
N ALA A 649 -40.63 -8.61 25.99
CA ALA A 649 -39.30 -8.67 26.58
C ALA A 649 -38.21 -8.74 25.51
N THR A 650 -38.45 -9.49 24.44
CA THR A 650 -37.52 -9.58 23.30
C THR A 650 -37.36 -8.21 22.64
N MET A 651 -38.46 -7.50 22.36
CA MET A 651 -38.41 -6.15 21.79
C MET A 651 -37.65 -5.17 22.68
N ALA A 652 -37.97 -5.09 23.98
CA ALA A 652 -37.33 -4.16 24.90
C ALA A 652 -35.83 -4.45 25.11
N VAL A 653 -35.43 -5.73 25.11
CA VAL A 653 -34.01 -6.14 25.21
C VAL A 653 -33.24 -5.84 23.92
N TYR A 654 -33.91 -5.86 22.76
CA TYR A 654 -33.30 -5.54 21.47
C TYR A 654 -33.15 -4.03 21.25
N SER A 655 -34.18 -3.24 21.55
CA SER A 655 -34.16 -1.78 21.34
C SER A 655 -33.19 -1.07 22.29
N ARG A 656 -33.04 -1.59 23.51
CA ARG A 656 -32.28 -0.97 24.61
C ARG A 656 -32.76 0.44 24.97
N ASP A 657 -33.95 0.82 24.53
CA ASP A 657 -34.54 2.09 24.89
C ASP A 657 -34.96 2.07 26.36
N ARG A 658 -34.72 3.18 27.05
CA ARG A 658 -35.06 3.35 28.46
C ARG A 658 -36.58 3.32 28.65
N GLU A 659 -37.35 3.82 27.70
CA GLU A 659 -38.82 3.79 27.75
C GLU A 659 -39.35 2.35 27.60
N ASP A 660 -38.80 1.57 26.67
CA ASP A 660 -39.18 0.17 26.47
C ASP A 660 -38.82 -0.72 27.67
N LEU A 661 -37.66 -0.47 28.31
CA LEU A 661 -37.24 -1.16 29.53
C LEU A 661 -38.12 -0.78 30.74
N ALA A 662 -38.53 0.49 30.85
CA ALA A 662 -39.47 0.94 31.88
C ALA A 662 -40.84 0.31 31.68
N TRP A 663 -41.30 0.22 30.43
CA TRP A 663 -42.54 -0.45 30.08
C TRP A 663 -42.50 -1.96 30.41
N LEU A 664 -41.38 -2.64 30.13
CA LEU A 664 -41.19 -4.05 30.50
C LEU A 664 -41.26 -4.26 32.04
N ARG A 665 -40.64 -3.37 32.82
CA ARG A 665 -40.73 -3.40 34.30
C ARG A 665 -42.17 -3.24 34.78
N ASP A 666 -42.88 -2.25 34.26
CA ASP A 666 -44.24 -1.97 34.70
C ASP A 666 -45.21 -3.09 34.28
N MET A 667 -45.00 -3.67 33.09
CA MET A 667 -45.77 -4.82 32.59
C MET A 667 -45.56 -6.07 33.44
N THR A 668 -44.31 -6.39 33.80
CA THR A 668 -43.99 -7.56 34.65
C THR A 668 -44.57 -7.42 36.06
N ALA A 669 -44.53 -6.22 36.64
CA ALA A 669 -45.17 -5.93 37.93
C ALA A 669 -46.70 -6.09 37.89
N ASN A 670 -47.36 -5.59 36.83
CA ASN A 670 -48.81 -5.70 36.66
C ASN A 670 -49.27 -7.15 36.47
N GLN A 671 -48.55 -7.93 35.66
CA GLN A 671 -48.86 -9.34 35.43
C GLN A 671 -48.73 -10.16 36.71
N ARG A 672 -47.72 -9.87 37.53
CA ARG A 672 -47.57 -10.52 38.85
C ARG A 672 -48.78 -10.28 39.76
N SER A 673 -49.24 -9.03 39.88
CA SER A 673 -50.44 -8.70 40.66
C SER A 673 -51.68 -9.44 40.16
N ARG A 674 -51.82 -9.62 38.83
CA ARG A 674 -52.92 -10.40 38.25
C ARG A 674 -52.83 -11.89 38.57
N PHE A 675 -51.64 -12.47 38.57
CA PHE A 675 -51.43 -13.86 38.98
C PHE A 675 -51.78 -14.08 40.45
N ASP A 676 -51.40 -13.17 41.34
CA ASP A 676 -51.77 -13.24 42.76
C ASP A 676 -53.28 -13.16 42.95
N ALA A 677 -53.96 -12.26 42.23
CA ALA A 677 -55.42 -12.13 42.26
C ALA A 677 -56.14 -13.36 41.68
N LEU A 678 -55.62 -13.95 40.59
CA LEU A 678 -56.14 -15.19 40.01
C LEU A 678 -56.00 -16.35 41.01
N ARG A 679 -54.85 -16.47 41.67
CA ARG A 679 -54.60 -17.51 42.67
C ARG A 679 -55.54 -17.38 43.87
N ALA A 680 -55.77 -16.16 44.35
CA ALA A 680 -56.74 -15.90 45.41
C ALA A 680 -58.18 -16.26 45.02
N ARG A 681 -58.54 -16.11 43.73
CA ARG A 681 -59.88 -16.41 43.20
C ARG A 681 -60.16 -17.90 42.99
N TYR A 682 -59.13 -18.71 42.74
CA TYR A 682 -59.26 -20.15 42.45
C TYR A 682 -58.86 -21.07 43.61
N LEU A 683 -58.35 -20.52 44.71
CA LEU A 683 -58.15 -21.20 46.01
C LEU A 683 -59.39 -21.13 46.91
N ASP A 684 -60.57 -20.92 46.35
CA ASP A 684 -61.83 -20.97 47.08
C ASP A 684 -62.07 -22.40 47.62
N PRO A 685 -62.15 -22.62 48.94
CA PRO A 685 -62.14 -23.95 49.55
C PRO A 685 -63.25 -24.89 49.09
N ASP A 686 -64.35 -24.36 48.53
CA ASP A 686 -65.47 -25.19 48.07
C ASP A 686 -65.21 -25.93 46.73
N HIS A 687 -64.22 -25.49 45.95
CA HIS A 687 -63.91 -26.07 44.62
C HIS A 687 -62.46 -26.58 44.49
N PHE A 688 -61.60 -26.33 45.48
CA PHE A 688 -60.21 -26.73 45.45
C PHE A 688 -60.02 -28.15 46.00
N GLN A 689 -59.69 -29.11 45.13
CA GLN A 689 -59.25 -30.44 45.53
C GLN A 689 -57.71 -30.54 45.50
N PRO A 690 -57.04 -30.78 46.64
CA PRO A 690 -55.60 -30.99 46.69
C PRO A 690 -55.18 -32.15 45.80
N GLY A 691 -54.19 -31.92 44.94
CA GLY A 691 -53.74 -32.90 43.94
C GLY A 691 -54.64 -33.01 42.70
N GLY A 692 -55.75 -32.29 42.63
CA GLY A 692 -56.63 -32.20 41.45
C GLY A 692 -56.04 -31.33 40.32
N ALA A 693 -56.71 -31.30 39.16
CA ALA A 693 -56.22 -30.62 37.97
C ALA A 693 -55.90 -29.14 38.17
N LEU A 694 -56.79 -28.42 38.86
CA LEU A 694 -56.64 -26.99 39.13
C LEU A 694 -55.49 -26.70 40.10
N ASP A 695 -55.31 -27.52 41.15
CA ASP A 695 -54.18 -27.41 42.07
C ASP A 695 -52.85 -27.67 41.35
N ARG A 696 -52.82 -28.66 40.44
CA ARG A 696 -51.63 -28.94 39.62
C ARG A 696 -51.30 -27.78 38.66
N VAL A 697 -52.29 -27.15 38.04
CA VAL A 697 -52.09 -25.96 37.19
C VAL A 697 -51.61 -24.77 38.03
N LEU A 698 -52.21 -24.52 39.21
CA LEU A 698 -51.80 -23.45 40.11
C LEU A 698 -50.38 -23.65 40.68
N GLN A 699 -49.99 -24.88 41.04
CA GLN A 699 -48.61 -25.18 41.46
C GLN A 699 -47.60 -24.99 40.32
N ARG A 700 -47.99 -25.23 39.07
CA ARG A 700 -47.15 -24.99 37.88
C ARG A 700 -46.93 -23.49 37.59
N THR A 701 -47.90 -22.62 37.92
CA THR A 701 -47.76 -21.16 37.72
C THR A 701 -46.66 -20.50 38.57
N HIS A 702 -46.17 -21.17 39.62
CA HIS A 702 -45.07 -20.65 40.45
C HIS A 702 -43.71 -20.57 39.72
N ARG A 703 -43.54 -21.27 38.59
CA ARG A 703 -42.34 -21.11 37.72
C ARG A 703 -42.43 -19.85 36.85
N VAL A 704 -43.63 -19.51 36.37
CA VAL A 704 -43.93 -18.28 35.63
C VAL A 704 -43.68 -17.05 36.50
N GLU A 705 -44.07 -17.13 37.77
CA GLU A 705 -43.84 -16.07 38.77
C GLU A 705 -42.35 -15.76 38.95
N ARG A 706 -41.49 -16.78 38.96
CA ARG A 706 -40.02 -16.61 39.02
C ARG A 706 -39.45 -15.99 37.74
N MET A 707 -40.02 -16.30 36.58
CA MET A 707 -39.62 -15.67 35.31
C MET A 707 -39.96 -14.17 35.28
N LEU A 708 -41.16 -13.80 35.77
CA LEU A 708 -41.55 -12.39 35.90
C LEU A 708 -40.61 -11.62 36.83
N TRP A 709 -40.18 -12.23 37.93
CA TRP A 709 -39.20 -11.65 38.85
C TRP A 709 -37.83 -11.41 38.20
N MET A 710 -37.31 -12.38 37.45
CA MET A 710 -36.02 -12.22 36.77
C MET A 710 -36.05 -11.13 35.69
N LEU A 711 -37.15 -11.01 34.96
CA LEU A 711 -37.32 -9.97 33.94
C LEU A 711 -37.48 -8.57 34.55
N ALA A 712 -38.21 -8.46 35.66
CA ALA A 712 -38.32 -7.21 36.42
C ALA A 712 -36.97 -6.77 36.99
N GLU A 713 -36.22 -7.68 37.61
CA GLU A 713 -34.88 -7.40 38.15
C GLU A 713 -33.88 -7.00 37.04
N TYR A 714 -33.98 -7.62 35.87
CA TYR A 714 -33.20 -7.24 34.69
C TYR A 714 -33.51 -5.81 34.23
N ALA A 715 -34.80 -5.46 34.12
CA ALA A 715 -35.22 -4.13 33.73
C ALA A 715 -34.77 -3.08 34.78
N ASP A 716 -34.96 -3.36 36.07
CA ASP A 716 -34.57 -2.47 37.16
C ASP A 716 -33.06 -2.17 37.18
N ARG A 717 -32.21 -3.19 37.06
CA ARG A 717 -30.74 -3.02 37.00
C ARG A 717 -30.27 -2.19 35.80
N ARG A 718 -31.05 -2.13 34.72
CA ARG A 718 -30.73 -1.36 33.52
C ARG A 718 -31.36 0.04 33.53
N LEU A 719 -32.40 0.24 34.31
CA LEU A 719 -33.01 1.54 34.55
C LEU A 719 -32.30 2.32 35.67
N GLU A 720 -31.62 1.62 36.60
CA GLU A 720 -30.77 2.23 37.62
C GLU A 720 -29.73 3.16 36.99
N PRO A 721 -29.55 4.38 37.54
CA PRO A 721 -28.50 5.28 37.06
C PRO A 721 -27.16 4.62 37.37
N THR A 722 -26.42 4.25 36.33
CA THR A 722 -25.09 3.64 36.44
C THR A 722 -24.21 4.51 37.33
N VAL A 723 -23.91 4.04 38.55
CA VAL A 723 -22.84 4.59 39.38
C VAL A 723 -21.55 4.26 38.66
N SER A 724 -21.07 5.21 37.86
CA SER A 724 -19.75 5.18 37.24
C SER A 724 -18.68 5.14 38.34
N PRO A 725 -17.86 4.09 38.48
CA PRO A 725 -16.80 4.09 39.48
C PRO A 725 -15.53 4.74 38.91
N VAL A 726 -15.63 5.95 38.32
CA VAL A 726 -14.58 6.97 38.30
C VAL A 726 -15.22 8.35 38.05
N GLN A 727 -15.89 8.89 39.06
CA GLN A 727 -15.74 10.32 39.34
C GLN A 727 -15.00 10.41 40.67
N GLY A 728 -13.67 10.28 40.56
CA GLY A 728 -12.77 10.65 41.63
C GLY A 728 -13.13 12.05 42.11
N ASP A 729 -13.40 12.14 43.41
CA ASP A 729 -13.72 13.34 44.14
C ASP A 729 -12.60 14.39 43.95
N ARG A 730 -12.74 15.19 42.88
CA ARG A 730 -11.86 16.33 42.58
C ARG A 730 -11.85 17.35 43.73
N ARG A 731 -12.85 17.34 44.62
CA ARG A 731 -12.94 18.22 45.80
C ARG A 731 -12.27 17.64 47.05
N ALA A 732 -12.06 16.32 47.14
CA ALA A 732 -11.22 15.70 48.17
C ALA A 732 -9.73 15.76 47.83
N LEU A 733 -9.37 15.63 46.54
CA LEU A 733 -7.97 15.79 46.08
C LEU A 733 -7.49 17.25 46.16
N GLN A 734 -8.33 18.25 45.88
CA GLN A 734 -7.99 19.66 46.10
C GLN A 734 -7.82 20.03 47.59
N ARG A 735 -8.55 19.38 48.51
CA ARG A 735 -8.41 19.64 49.96
C ARG A 735 -7.18 19.01 50.59
N ARG A 736 -6.62 17.94 49.98
CA ARG A 736 -5.34 17.36 50.41
C ARG A 736 -4.11 18.11 49.88
N PHE A 737 -4.22 18.82 48.76
CA PHE A 737 -3.12 19.63 48.21
C PHE A 737 -2.98 21.03 48.83
N LEU A 738 -3.98 21.53 49.57
CA LEU A 738 -3.95 22.84 50.25
C LEU A 738 -3.69 22.75 51.77
N ARG A 739 -3.24 21.61 52.29
CA ARG A 739 -2.82 21.43 53.70
C ARG A 739 -1.44 20.79 53.86
N ALA A 740 -0.67 20.69 52.78
CA ALA A 740 0.77 20.46 52.81
C ALA A 740 1.44 21.71 52.23
N GLY A 741 1.61 22.70 53.11
CA GLY A 741 2.02 24.08 52.88
C GLY A 741 1.70 24.85 54.14
#